data_AF-A0A6C0L1C1-F1
#
_entry.id   AF-A0A6C0L1C1-F1
#
_cell.length_a   1.000
_cell.length_b   1.000
_cell.length_c   1.000
_cell.angle_alpha   90.00
_cell.angle_beta   90.00
_cell.angle_gamma   90.00
#
_symmetry.space_group_name_H-M   'P 1'
#
loop_
_entity.id
_entity.type
_entity.pdbx_description
1 polymer ?
#
loop_
_entity_poly.entity_id
_entity_poly.type
_entity_poly.pdbx_seq_one_letter_code
_entity_poly.pdbx_strand_id
1 'polypeptide(L)'
;MKIGVVRYPGTNCFNDTVRFFGEGNCIELPWNGFTLTSDIPKHLDLLIIPGGFAFGDRYYEKATENYEYSPGKMAMKSKIQKHILKFHENGVPILGICNGFQILTKMGLLPGQLIKNKSQCFQSKLVDLKYSFDGIQGSTKMYVANNYGNYQNLNVDENDVFLKYTNFDNGSVSQIAGIMNKERNVFGMMPHPERNSDFKSILLRNIFQINDISNQINQLLHSEHISYKSTKHYLKTLYTQGDHVIQGPGENAGIVDIGDGYCIAIRIESHNHPTYNNAFEGAATGVGGIIRDIICMGSKPIALLDFLRFGTDNNSDKLLNQAIQGISYYGNTIGIPNVGGSLHRSSIYDKNPLVNVACLGIVKKENIIYGHALHEGSFLVLCGAKTGNEGVDSAVMASQQLTDCKQDNIQKADAYLENLLLDAFVEISDRKLAEGCQDLGAGGILCATTEVIQRGRKITNRNLGCSIFLDEIPLKSDIDNYSILASETQERMLLVSNPENYREISTILKKWGLEYKIIGRVNHSGSYDVYTSSHESKLVYTEYFSDFKEEELKLPLTYNDNTYNIEKIKDMSLWEKYDHTIGCRTIKGPDKAGSYSILDIYEINKKLIITWSNNVESCHSKLIELNAKPLGIVNCLNFGDPLTCIGDFKNHIDLMNDQCSELNIPVLGGNVSMYNSTNNIDIPSTVVIVMIGIC
;
A
#
# COMPACT_ATOMS: atom_id res chain seq x y z
N MET A 1 -4.58 4.57 20.71
CA MET A 1 -3.98 3.81 21.81
C MET A 1 -4.52 4.35 23.13
N LYS A 2 -5.06 3.50 24.01
CA LYS A 2 -5.61 3.84 25.31
C LYS A 2 -4.64 3.40 26.39
N ILE A 3 -4.00 4.36 27.04
CA ILE A 3 -2.86 4.13 27.95
C ILE A 3 -3.30 4.41 29.38
N GLY A 4 -3.18 3.43 30.27
CA GLY A 4 -3.38 3.65 31.70
C GLY A 4 -2.10 4.14 32.34
N VAL A 5 -2.12 5.26 33.05
CA VAL A 5 -0.94 5.77 33.78
C VAL A 5 -1.25 5.74 35.27
N VAL A 6 -0.52 4.92 36.02
CA VAL A 6 -0.72 4.76 37.46
C VAL A 6 -0.20 5.98 38.20
N ARG A 7 -1.05 6.61 39.01
CA ARG A 7 -0.66 7.72 39.87
C ARG A 7 -0.63 7.31 41.33
N TYR A 8 0.58 7.21 41.85
CA TYR A 8 0.84 7.06 43.29
C TYR A 8 1.05 8.44 43.94
N PRO A 9 0.94 8.55 45.27
CA PRO A 9 1.21 9.78 45.98
C PRO A 9 2.68 10.21 45.80
N GLY A 10 2.87 11.48 45.46
CA GLY A 10 4.20 12.06 45.29
C GLY A 10 4.94 11.63 44.02
N THR A 11 4.26 11.02 43.05
CA THR A 11 4.79 10.83 41.69
C THR A 11 4.90 12.18 40.99
N ASN A 12 6.12 12.63 40.69
CA ASN A 12 6.39 13.91 40.03
C ASN A 12 6.52 13.80 38.50
N CYS A 13 6.85 12.61 37.95
CA CYS A 13 6.92 12.40 36.50
C CYS A 13 5.57 12.05 35.84
N PHE A 14 4.44 12.13 36.57
CA PHE A 14 3.14 11.73 36.04
C PHE A 14 2.75 12.55 34.79
N ASN A 15 2.80 13.88 34.91
CA ASN A 15 2.45 14.77 33.79
C ASN A 15 3.44 14.65 32.62
N ASP A 16 4.73 14.50 32.91
CA ASP A 16 5.76 14.29 31.89
C ASP A 16 5.49 13.02 31.09
N THR A 17 5.10 11.94 31.78
CA THR A 17 4.72 10.66 31.16
C THR A 17 3.47 10.82 30.31
N VAL A 18 2.42 11.46 30.83
CA VAL A 18 1.17 11.71 30.09
C VAL A 18 1.44 12.52 28.82
N ARG A 19 2.25 13.58 28.91
CA ARG A 19 2.66 14.39 27.75
C ARG A 19 3.49 13.60 26.75
N PHE A 20 4.45 12.82 27.24
CA PHE A 20 5.32 12.00 26.40
C PHE A 20 4.52 10.97 25.59
N PHE A 21 3.51 10.33 26.18
CA PHE A 21 2.68 9.33 25.49
C PHE A 21 1.45 9.92 24.77
N GLY A 22 1.08 11.16 25.06
CA GLY A 22 0.01 11.93 24.41
C GLY A 22 -1.20 12.11 25.33
N GLU A 23 -1.52 13.36 25.66
CA GLU A 23 -2.52 13.72 26.67
C GLU A 23 -3.92 13.13 26.39
N GLY A 24 -4.37 13.14 25.12
CA GLY A 24 -5.67 12.59 24.72
C GLY A 24 -5.79 11.06 24.76
N ASN A 25 -4.66 10.35 24.92
CA ASN A 25 -4.60 8.89 24.91
C ASN A 25 -4.48 8.29 26.32
N CYS A 26 -4.17 9.11 27.34
CA CYS A 26 -3.82 8.65 28.68
C CYS A 26 -5.00 8.76 29.65
N ILE A 27 -5.14 7.76 30.52
CA ILE A 27 -6.13 7.70 31.59
C ILE A 27 -5.41 7.58 32.92
N GLU A 28 -5.69 8.49 33.84
CA GLU A 28 -5.15 8.44 35.21
C GLU A 28 -5.74 7.25 35.98
N LEU A 29 -4.86 6.40 36.52
CA LEU A 29 -5.23 5.28 37.39
C LEU A 29 -4.76 5.57 38.83
N PRO A 30 -5.60 6.13 39.70
CA PRO A 30 -5.21 6.45 41.08
C PRO A 30 -4.93 5.18 41.90
N TRP A 31 -3.82 5.18 42.66
CA TRP A 31 -3.36 4.02 43.43
C TRP A 31 -4.36 3.43 44.45
N ASN A 32 -5.27 4.27 44.97
CA ASN A 32 -6.28 3.93 45.98
C ASN A 32 -7.72 4.09 45.48
N GLY A 33 -7.93 4.58 44.26
CA GLY A 33 -9.24 5.06 43.81
C GLY A 33 -10.22 3.98 43.38
N PHE A 34 -9.80 2.71 43.28
CA PHE A 34 -10.65 1.64 42.77
C PHE A 34 -11.19 0.75 43.90
N THR A 35 -12.51 0.77 44.07
CA THR A 35 -13.28 -0.28 44.74
C THR A 35 -13.90 -1.19 43.68
N LEU A 36 -13.87 -2.51 43.91
CA LEU A 36 -14.18 -3.56 42.94
C LEU A 36 -15.33 -3.21 41.96
N THR A 37 -14.96 -3.11 40.67
CA THR A 37 -15.73 -3.40 39.43
C THR A 37 -16.40 -2.29 38.59
N SER A 38 -16.57 -1.03 39.02
CA SER A 38 -17.25 -0.02 38.15
C SER A 38 -16.36 0.99 37.42
N ASP A 39 -15.16 1.31 37.92
CA ASP A 39 -14.43 2.52 37.46
C ASP A 39 -13.16 2.23 36.64
N ILE A 40 -12.84 0.96 36.37
CA ILE A 40 -11.61 0.57 35.67
C ILE A 40 -11.88 0.46 34.18
N PRO A 41 -11.03 1.03 33.31
CA PRO A 41 -11.15 0.83 31.88
C PRO A 41 -11.23 -0.66 31.53
N LYS A 42 -12.28 -1.07 30.82
CA LYS A 42 -12.48 -2.47 30.39
C LYS A 42 -11.32 -2.98 29.52
N HIS A 43 -10.63 -2.07 28.84
CA HIS A 43 -9.53 -2.34 27.92
C HIS A 43 -8.47 -1.23 28.04
N LEU A 44 -7.20 -1.62 27.99
CA LEU A 44 -6.01 -0.76 27.91
C LEU A 44 -5.02 -1.39 26.93
N ASP A 45 -4.41 -0.58 26.08
CA ASP A 45 -3.38 -1.03 25.13
C ASP A 45 -1.99 -1.06 25.79
N LEU A 46 -1.77 -0.24 26.83
CA LEU A 46 -0.52 -0.15 27.58
C LEU A 46 -0.80 0.37 28.99
N LEU A 47 -0.13 -0.20 29.99
CA LEU A 47 -0.13 0.27 31.36
C LEU A 47 1.25 0.82 31.74
N ILE A 48 1.30 2.03 32.29
CA ILE A 48 2.55 2.71 32.64
C ILE A 48 2.58 3.00 34.14
N ILE A 49 3.68 2.61 34.78
CA ILE A 49 4.01 2.98 36.15
C ILE A 49 5.14 4.00 36.09
N PRO A 50 4.83 5.31 36.12
CA PRO A 50 5.81 6.38 36.02
C PRO A 50 6.73 6.44 37.25
N GLY A 51 7.89 7.07 37.09
CA GLY A 51 8.88 7.25 38.15
C GLY A 51 8.73 8.55 38.94
N GLY A 52 9.80 8.90 39.66
CA GLY A 52 9.94 10.21 40.27
C GLY A 52 9.14 10.39 41.57
N PHE A 53 9.29 9.46 42.51
CA PHE A 53 8.55 9.51 43.77
C PHE A 53 9.27 10.33 44.85
N ALA A 54 8.50 11.08 45.66
CA ALA A 54 8.95 11.61 46.95
C ALA A 54 8.65 10.67 48.14
N PHE A 55 7.62 9.80 48.04
CA PHE A 55 7.17 8.90 49.11
C PHE A 55 7.40 7.40 48.84
N GLY A 56 7.77 7.02 47.62
CA GLY A 56 7.89 5.62 47.18
C GLY A 56 9.13 4.88 47.68
N ASP A 57 10.13 5.60 48.18
CA ASP A 57 11.30 5.02 48.85
C ASP A 57 11.05 4.76 50.35
N ARG A 58 9.95 5.29 50.92
CA ARG A 58 9.63 5.20 52.34
C ARG A 58 8.37 4.35 52.55
N TYR A 59 8.37 3.51 53.58
CA TYR A 59 7.21 2.75 54.03
C TYR A 59 6.86 3.14 55.47
N TYR A 60 5.59 3.44 55.71
CA TYR A 60 5.01 3.79 57.01
C TYR A 60 3.53 3.39 57.02
N GLU A 61 2.94 3.24 58.21
CA GLU A 61 1.50 2.95 58.34
C GLU A 61 0.67 4.25 58.28
N LYS A 62 1.14 5.33 58.91
CA LYS A 62 0.62 6.71 58.72
C LYS A 62 1.74 7.69 58.36
N ALA A 63 1.40 8.73 57.59
CA ALA A 63 2.37 9.71 57.08
C ALA A 63 3.15 10.47 58.17
N THR A 64 2.67 10.43 59.42
CA THR A 64 3.29 11.08 60.59
C THR A 64 4.07 10.12 61.49
N GLU A 65 4.07 8.81 61.20
CA GLU A 65 4.75 7.79 62.01
C GLU A 65 6.17 7.54 61.50
N ASN A 66 6.95 6.77 62.26
CA ASN A 66 8.28 6.35 61.84
C ASN A 66 8.18 5.58 60.51
N TYR A 67 9.12 5.86 59.61
CA TYR A 67 9.18 5.21 58.31
C TYR A 67 10.49 4.43 58.15
N GLU A 68 10.43 3.36 57.38
CA GLU A 68 11.62 2.66 56.88
C GLU A 68 11.86 3.02 55.41
N TYR A 69 13.10 2.94 54.96
CA TYR A 69 13.39 3.09 53.53
C TYR A 69 13.21 1.73 52.83
N SER A 70 12.09 1.55 52.12
CA SER A 70 11.76 0.32 51.41
C SER A 70 11.07 0.61 50.07
N PRO A 71 11.85 0.85 48.99
CA PRO A 71 11.31 1.16 47.69
C PRO A 71 10.34 0.12 47.16
N GLY A 72 9.17 0.57 46.68
CA GLY A 72 8.11 -0.28 46.13
C GLY A 72 7.23 -0.99 47.17
N LYS A 73 7.57 -0.97 48.47
CA LYS A 73 6.80 -1.67 49.51
C LYS A 73 5.39 -1.12 49.71
N MET A 74 5.20 0.20 49.59
CA MET A 74 3.85 0.79 49.65
C MET A 74 2.97 0.36 48.46
N ALA A 75 3.56 0.17 47.27
CA ALA A 75 2.82 -0.28 46.09
C ALA A 75 2.24 -1.69 46.30
N MET A 76 2.96 -2.57 47.01
CA MET A 76 2.51 -3.92 47.40
C MET A 76 1.35 -3.94 48.39
N LYS A 77 0.95 -2.79 48.95
CA LYS A 77 -0.24 -2.67 49.82
C LYS A 77 -1.36 -1.85 49.18
N SER A 78 -1.13 -1.31 47.98
CA SER A 78 -2.07 -0.45 47.29
C SER A 78 -3.22 -1.24 46.67
N LYS A 79 -4.39 -0.62 46.53
CA LYS A 79 -5.54 -1.26 45.89
C LYS A 79 -5.29 -1.51 44.40
N ILE A 80 -4.57 -0.61 43.72
CA ILE A 80 -4.25 -0.73 42.29
C ILE A 80 -3.41 -1.97 41.96
N GLN A 81 -2.64 -2.50 42.92
CA GLN A 81 -1.80 -3.67 42.72
C GLN A 81 -2.56 -4.86 42.11
N LYS A 82 -3.76 -5.17 42.62
CA LYS A 82 -4.60 -6.26 42.11
C LYS A 82 -5.00 -6.05 40.65
N HIS A 83 -5.15 -4.79 40.23
CA HIS A 83 -5.49 -4.45 38.86
C HIS A 83 -4.28 -4.51 37.94
N ILE A 84 -3.10 -4.09 38.40
CA ILE A 84 -1.85 -4.28 37.65
C ILE A 84 -1.63 -5.76 37.35
N LEU A 85 -1.80 -6.64 38.36
CA LEU A 85 -1.72 -8.09 38.17
C LEU A 85 -2.78 -8.60 37.19
N LYS A 86 -4.02 -8.13 37.29
CA LYS A 86 -5.09 -8.52 36.37
C LYS A 86 -4.80 -8.06 34.92
N PHE A 87 -4.26 -6.87 34.72
CA PHE A 87 -3.85 -6.40 33.39
C PHE A 87 -2.72 -7.26 32.82
N HIS A 88 -1.76 -7.64 33.65
CA HIS A 88 -0.71 -8.58 33.27
C HIS A 88 -1.26 -9.97 32.89
N GLU A 89 -2.17 -10.53 33.70
CA GLU A 89 -2.86 -11.81 33.42
C GLU A 89 -3.64 -11.76 32.10
N ASN A 90 -4.18 -10.60 31.75
CA ASN A 90 -4.87 -10.34 30.49
C ASN A 90 -3.92 -10.01 29.32
N GLY A 91 -2.60 -10.13 29.50
CA GLY A 91 -1.61 -9.89 28.44
C GLY A 91 -1.35 -8.43 28.11
N VAL A 92 -1.89 -7.47 28.86
CA VAL A 92 -1.67 -6.03 28.60
C VAL A 92 -0.19 -5.68 28.85
N PRO A 93 0.50 -5.04 27.90
CA PRO A 93 1.88 -4.62 28.12
C PRO A 93 2.02 -3.63 29.28
N ILE A 94 3.07 -3.77 30.09
CA ILE A 94 3.33 -2.93 31.27
C ILE A 94 4.72 -2.32 31.20
N LEU A 95 4.84 -1.01 31.34
CA LEU A 95 6.11 -0.28 31.40
C LEU A 95 6.32 0.37 32.77
N GLY A 96 7.40 0.01 33.47
CA GLY A 96 7.84 0.63 34.72
C GLY A 96 9.07 1.50 34.52
N ILE A 97 8.96 2.79 34.84
CA ILE A 97 10.04 3.78 34.68
C ILE A 97 10.59 4.18 36.06
N CYS A 98 11.91 4.11 36.24
CA CYS A 98 12.62 4.44 37.47
C CYS A 98 12.02 3.70 38.69
N ASN A 99 11.29 4.38 39.57
CA ASN A 99 10.58 3.72 40.68
C ASN A 99 9.52 2.70 40.19
N GLY A 100 8.93 2.89 39.01
CA GLY A 100 8.04 1.89 38.41
C GLY A 100 8.74 0.55 38.19
N PHE A 101 10.01 0.57 37.78
CA PHE A 101 10.81 -0.65 37.64
C PHE A 101 11.04 -1.34 39.00
N GLN A 102 11.29 -0.56 40.06
CA GLN A 102 11.39 -1.08 41.42
C GLN A 102 10.08 -1.74 41.88
N ILE A 103 8.93 -1.15 41.55
CA ILE A 103 7.61 -1.70 41.86
C ILE A 103 7.43 -3.05 41.12
N LEU A 104 7.73 -3.11 39.83
CA LEU A 104 7.57 -4.33 39.04
C LEU A 104 8.43 -5.50 39.54
N THR A 105 9.69 -5.22 39.92
CA THR A 105 10.56 -6.25 40.55
C THR A 105 10.02 -6.69 41.92
N LYS A 106 9.50 -5.77 42.73
CA LYS A 106 8.87 -6.11 44.02
C LYS A 106 7.56 -6.89 43.88
N MET A 107 6.82 -6.68 42.80
CA MET A 107 5.61 -7.43 42.48
C MET A 107 5.91 -8.83 41.92
N GLY A 108 7.16 -9.13 41.58
CA GLY A 108 7.54 -10.39 40.94
C GLY A 108 7.23 -10.46 39.45
N LEU A 109 6.83 -9.34 38.84
CA LEU A 109 6.56 -9.25 37.40
C LEU A 109 7.84 -9.11 36.55
N LEU A 110 8.92 -8.64 37.18
CA LEU A 110 10.26 -8.63 36.61
C LEU A 110 11.24 -9.32 37.56
N PRO A 111 12.24 -10.05 37.05
CA PRO A 111 13.22 -10.71 37.89
C PRO A 111 14.21 -9.69 38.51
N GLY A 112 14.89 -10.11 39.57
CA GLY A 112 15.94 -9.32 40.21
C GLY A 112 15.43 -8.29 41.22
N GLN A 113 16.32 -7.38 41.61
CA GLN A 113 16.01 -6.28 42.53
C GLN A 113 16.82 -5.03 42.23
N LEU A 114 16.32 -3.88 42.65
CA LEU A 114 16.98 -2.59 42.53
C LEU A 114 17.38 -2.08 43.92
N ILE A 115 18.67 -1.96 44.16
CA ILE A 115 19.24 -1.49 45.43
C ILE A 115 19.83 -0.08 45.29
N LYS A 116 20.37 0.44 46.40
CA LYS A 116 21.07 1.73 46.41
C LYS A 116 22.18 1.76 45.37
N ASN A 117 22.28 2.89 44.66
CA ASN A 117 23.37 3.10 43.73
C ASN A 117 24.72 3.08 44.45
N LYS A 118 25.78 2.82 43.69
CA LYS A 118 27.15 2.70 44.19
C LYS A 118 27.62 3.93 45.00
N SER A 119 27.17 5.13 44.63
CA SER A 119 27.51 6.38 45.33
C SER A 119 26.68 6.63 46.60
N GLN A 120 25.63 5.84 46.83
CA GLN A 120 24.67 5.97 47.93
C GLN A 120 24.03 7.36 48.07
N CYS A 121 24.02 8.14 46.99
CA CYS A 121 23.47 9.49 46.92
C CYS A 121 22.61 9.64 45.67
N PHE A 122 21.66 10.57 45.71
CA PHE A 122 20.81 10.85 44.55
C PHE A 122 21.66 11.38 43.39
N GLN A 123 21.54 10.76 42.22
CA GLN A 123 22.25 11.17 41.01
C GLN A 123 21.24 11.57 39.93
N SER A 124 21.37 12.80 39.44
CA SER A 124 20.63 13.30 38.28
C SER A 124 21.60 13.69 37.17
N LYS A 125 21.66 12.90 36.10
CA LYS A 125 22.58 13.16 34.99
C LYS A 125 22.09 12.54 33.68
N LEU A 126 22.53 13.12 32.57
CA LEU A 126 22.41 12.52 31.26
C LEU A 126 23.46 11.42 31.12
N VAL A 127 23.06 10.22 30.71
CA VAL A 127 23.93 9.05 30.55
C VAL A 127 23.81 8.49 29.15
N ASP A 128 24.91 7.94 28.65
CA ASP A 128 24.96 7.25 27.38
C ASP A 128 24.51 5.80 27.59
N LEU A 129 23.65 5.34 26.68
CA LEU A 129 23.01 4.04 26.74
C LEU A 129 23.22 3.32 25.42
N LYS A 130 23.37 1.99 25.50
CA LYS A 130 23.19 1.09 24.36
C LYS A 130 21.89 0.37 24.52
N TYR A 131 21.12 0.30 23.45
CA TYR A 131 19.91 -0.51 23.38
C TYR A 131 20.08 -1.66 22.40
N SER A 132 19.42 -2.77 22.70
CA SER A 132 19.35 -3.95 21.83
C SER A 132 17.96 -4.53 21.95
N PHE A 133 17.22 -4.57 20.85
CA PHE A 133 15.88 -5.14 20.79
C PHE A 133 15.73 -5.97 19.52
N ASP A 134 15.48 -7.28 19.63
CA ASP A 134 15.15 -8.18 18.51
C ASP A 134 15.94 -7.91 17.21
N GLY A 135 17.26 -7.80 17.33
CA GLY A 135 18.19 -7.60 16.20
C GLY A 135 18.54 -6.13 15.89
N ILE A 136 17.82 -5.15 16.44
CA ILE A 136 18.10 -3.72 16.31
C ILE A 136 19.02 -3.28 17.45
N GLN A 137 20.16 -2.70 17.11
CA GLN A 137 21.12 -2.18 18.08
C GLN A 137 21.43 -0.72 17.79
N GLY A 138 21.61 0.06 18.84
CA GLY A 138 22.02 1.45 18.71
C GLY A 138 22.41 2.08 20.03
N SER A 139 22.60 3.39 20.00
CA SER A 139 22.91 4.20 21.18
C SER A 139 21.93 5.36 21.31
N THR A 140 21.70 5.77 22.55
CA THR A 140 20.86 6.93 22.89
C THR A 140 21.37 7.55 24.19
N LYS A 141 20.83 8.70 24.57
CA LYS A 141 21.12 9.36 25.84
C LYS A 141 19.85 9.60 26.60
N MET A 142 19.86 9.31 27.90
CA MET A 142 18.71 9.60 28.76
C MET A 142 19.12 10.09 30.13
N TYR A 143 18.20 10.79 30.79
CA TYR A 143 18.39 11.22 32.16
C TYR A 143 18.13 10.07 33.11
N VAL A 144 19.09 9.80 34.01
CA VAL A 144 18.83 9.09 35.26
C VAL A 144 18.59 10.11 36.36
N ALA A 145 17.67 9.83 37.28
CA ALA A 145 17.35 10.69 38.42
C ALA A 145 16.92 9.83 39.62
N ASN A 146 17.87 9.14 40.26
CA ASN A 146 17.57 8.17 41.31
C ASN A 146 18.71 8.02 42.33
N ASN A 147 18.34 7.57 43.54
CA ASN A 147 19.27 7.07 44.56
C ASN A 147 19.27 5.51 44.61
N TYR A 148 18.19 4.91 44.09
CA TYR A 148 18.01 3.46 43.94
C TYR A 148 17.87 3.14 42.47
N GLY A 149 18.89 2.51 41.89
CA GLY A 149 18.93 2.16 40.48
C GLY A 149 19.94 1.09 40.14
N ASN A 150 20.60 0.54 41.16
CA ASN A 150 21.58 -0.51 41.03
C ASN A 150 20.84 -1.85 40.89
N TYR A 151 20.73 -2.34 39.66
CA TYR A 151 20.08 -3.60 39.35
C TYR A 151 20.97 -4.79 39.73
N GLN A 152 20.39 -5.76 40.44
CA GLN A 152 21.08 -6.95 40.94
C GLN A 152 20.30 -8.21 40.57
N ASN A 153 20.87 -8.99 39.66
CA ASN A 153 20.48 -10.37 39.34
C ASN A 153 21.57 -11.01 38.48
N LEU A 154 22.26 -12.03 39.00
CA LEU A 154 23.34 -12.72 38.26
C LEU A 154 22.82 -13.73 37.22
N ASN A 155 21.53 -14.08 37.27
CA ASN A 155 20.92 -15.12 36.45
C ASN A 155 19.95 -14.55 35.40
N VAL A 156 20.02 -13.24 35.11
CA VAL A 156 19.20 -12.65 34.06
C VAL A 156 19.71 -13.12 32.69
N ASP A 157 18.81 -13.56 31.83
CA ASP A 157 19.15 -13.90 30.45
C ASP A 157 19.56 -12.60 29.73
N GLU A 158 20.66 -12.63 28.99
CA GLU A 158 21.09 -11.48 28.19
C GLU A 158 20.06 -11.12 27.11
N ASN A 159 19.26 -12.08 26.65
CA ASN A 159 18.15 -11.83 25.73
C ASN A 159 17.00 -11.04 26.36
N ASP A 160 16.92 -10.99 27.69
CA ASP A 160 15.91 -10.22 28.44
C ASP A 160 16.41 -8.79 28.76
N VAL A 161 17.66 -8.46 28.42
CA VAL A 161 18.24 -7.14 28.67
C VAL A 161 18.16 -6.29 27.41
N PHE A 162 17.37 -5.22 27.46
CA PHE A 162 17.20 -4.34 26.31
C PHE A 162 17.97 -3.01 26.39
N LEU A 163 18.50 -2.66 27.57
CA LEU A 163 19.18 -1.39 27.78
C LEU A 163 20.37 -1.54 28.75
N LYS A 164 21.52 -1.00 28.35
CA LYS A 164 22.75 -0.99 29.17
C LYS A 164 23.39 0.40 29.23
N TYR A 165 23.94 0.75 30.38
CA TYR A 165 24.79 1.92 30.55
C TYR A 165 26.14 1.70 29.87
N THR A 166 26.66 2.75 29.21
CA THR A 166 28.01 2.71 28.63
C THR A 166 29.00 3.59 29.38
N ASN A 167 28.54 4.72 29.93
CA ASN A 167 29.37 5.70 30.62
C ASN A 167 28.93 5.94 32.08
N PHE A 168 28.08 5.08 32.63
CA PHE A 168 27.54 5.24 33.97
C PHE A 168 27.59 3.96 34.80
N ASP A 169 28.59 3.89 35.68
CA ASP A 169 28.65 2.87 36.72
C ASP A 169 27.83 3.30 37.95
N ASN A 170 26.60 2.78 38.04
CA ASN A 170 25.76 2.93 39.23
C ASN A 170 25.80 1.70 40.15
N GLY A 171 26.66 0.73 39.85
CA GLY A 171 26.77 -0.56 40.55
C GLY A 171 25.96 -1.71 39.94
N SER A 172 25.13 -1.45 38.91
CA SER A 172 24.29 -2.49 38.29
C SER A 172 25.13 -3.60 37.67
N VAL A 173 24.72 -4.86 37.90
CA VAL A 173 25.32 -6.03 37.26
C VAL A 173 25.26 -5.86 35.74
N SER A 174 26.37 -6.15 35.06
CA SER A 174 26.52 -6.04 33.59
C SER A 174 26.09 -4.69 33.01
N GLN A 175 26.16 -3.61 33.79
CA GLN A 175 25.71 -2.27 33.41
C GLN A 175 24.23 -2.21 32.97
N ILE A 176 23.38 -3.11 33.48
CA ILE A 176 21.97 -3.18 33.09
C ILE A 176 21.21 -1.91 33.51
N ALA A 177 20.52 -1.31 32.54
CA ALA A 177 19.66 -0.14 32.72
C ALA A 177 18.17 -0.45 32.55
N GLY A 178 17.83 -1.54 31.83
CA GLY A 178 16.46 -1.99 31.64
C GLY A 178 16.35 -3.42 31.13
N ILE A 179 15.27 -4.10 31.51
CA ILE A 179 14.99 -5.51 31.23
C ILE A 179 13.52 -5.74 30.88
N MET A 180 13.24 -6.88 30.27
CA MET A 180 11.89 -7.41 30.05
C MET A 180 11.69 -8.76 30.75
N ASN A 181 10.43 -9.19 30.93
CA ASN A 181 10.14 -10.56 31.33
C ASN A 181 10.22 -11.53 30.13
N LYS A 182 10.16 -12.83 30.42
CA LYS A 182 10.25 -13.89 29.41
C LYS A 182 9.10 -13.84 28.39
N GLU A 183 7.92 -13.44 28.83
CA GLU A 183 6.74 -13.27 27.97
C GLU A 183 6.80 -11.98 27.13
N ARG A 184 7.84 -11.14 27.33
CA ARG A 184 8.11 -9.91 26.58
C ARG A 184 6.92 -8.93 26.54
N ASN A 185 6.20 -8.84 27.64
CA ASN A 185 5.08 -7.91 27.81
C ASN A 185 5.23 -7.00 29.04
N VAL A 186 6.18 -7.26 29.93
CA VAL A 186 6.52 -6.39 31.06
C VAL A 186 7.93 -5.84 30.86
N PHE A 187 8.07 -4.52 30.93
CA PHE A 187 9.30 -3.79 30.68
C PHE A 187 9.63 -2.92 31.88
N GLY A 188 10.90 -2.91 32.30
CA GLY A 188 11.39 -2.07 33.38
C GLY A 188 12.65 -1.34 32.95
N MET A 189 12.73 -0.03 33.22
CA MET A 189 13.93 0.76 32.95
C MET A 189 14.19 1.82 34.01
N MET A 190 15.45 2.08 34.31
CA MET A 190 15.86 3.12 35.26
C MET A 190 15.99 4.54 34.67
N PRO A 191 16.48 4.72 33.43
CA PRO A 191 16.47 6.03 32.78
C PRO A 191 15.05 6.52 32.49
N HIS A 192 14.89 7.84 32.38
CA HIS A 192 13.63 8.52 32.12
C HIS A 192 13.46 8.81 30.62
N PRO A 193 12.75 7.97 29.84
CA PRO A 193 12.48 8.23 28.43
C PRO A 193 11.61 9.47 28.24
N GLU A 194 10.72 9.77 29.19
CA GLU A 194 9.81 10.93 29.13
C GLU A 194 10.51 12.29 29.16
N ARG A 195 11.81 12.30 29.53
CA ARG A 195 12.66 13.49 29.55
C ARG A 195 13.48 13.68 28.26
N ASN A 196 13.30 12.80 27.24
CA ASN A 196 14.05 12.81 25.98
C ASN A 196 13.13 12.45 24.80
N SER A 197 13.21 13.17 23.68
CA SER A 197 12.23 13.03 22.58
C SER A 197 12.51 11.91 21.57
N ASP A 198 13.73 11.35 21.52
CA ASP A 198 14.23 10.49 20.43
C ASP A 198 14.05 8.98 20.65
N PHE A 199 13.64 8.53 21.84
CA PHE A 199 13.51 7.09 22.13
C PHE A 199 12.07 6.56 22.12
N LYS A 200 11.07 7.43 21.99
CA LYS A 200 9.65 7.05 22.08
C LYS A 200 9.26 5.99 21.05
N SER A 201 9.62 6.20 19.79
CA SER A 201 9.28 5.29 18.69
C SER A 201 9.93 3.92 18.87
N ILE A 202 11.22 3.89 19.26
CA ILE A 202 11.95 2.66 19.56
C ILE A 202 11.30 1.91 20.73
N LEU A 203 10.98 2.60 21.82
CA LEU A 203 10.35 1.99 22.98
C LEU A 203 8.97 1.38 22.64
N LEU A 204 8.12 2.13 21.94
CA LEU A 204 6.79 1.66 21.54
C LEU A 204 6.88 0.47 20.56
N ARG A 205 7.76 0.55 19.56
CA ARG A 205 7.97 -0.53 18.58
C ARG A 205 8.24 -1.87 19.26
N ASN A 206 9.03 -1.85 20.33
CA ASN A 206 9.42 -3.06 21.06
C ASN A 206 8.35 -3.52 22.05
N ILE A 207 7.71 -2.61 22.77
CA ILE A 207 6.59 -2.93 23.66
C ILE A 207 5.48 -3.67 22.90
N PHE A 208 5.22 -3.23 21.66
CA PHE A 208 4.19 -3.82 20.82
C PHE A 208 4.69 -4.92 19.90
N GLN A 209 5.97 -5.31 19.95
CA GLN A 209 6.56 -6.32 19.04
C GLN A 209 6.03 -6.16 17.60
N ILE A 210 6.16 -4.94 17.07
CA ILE A 210 5.79 -4.63 15.70
C ILE A 210 6.75 -5.46 14.83
N ASN A 211 6.24 -6.55 14.24
CA ASN A 211 6.96 -7.27 13.18
C ASN A 211 7.19 -6.25 12.07
N ASP A 212 8.45 -5.85 11.88
CA ASP A 212 8.78 -4.68 11.07
C ASP A 212 8.66 -5.00 9.58
N ILE A 213 7.41 -5.03 9.11
CA ILE A 213 7.07 -5.06 7.69
C ILE A 213 7.41 -3.73 7.01
N SER A 214 7.83 -2.69 7.76
CA SER A 214 8.13 -1.35 7.20
C SER A 214 9.25 -1.39 6.18
N ASN A 215 10.28 -2.24 6.35
CA ASN A 215 11.34 -2.37 5.34
C ASN A 215 10.80 -2.95 4.04
N GLN A 216 9.93 -3.96 4.12
CA GLN A 216 9.32 -4.59 2.94
C GLN A 216 8.35 -3.62 2.26
N ILE A 217 7.51 -2.93 3.05
CA ILE A 217 6.61 -1.87 2.57
C ILE A 217 7.40 -0.76 1.87
N ASN A 218 8.48 -0.27 2.49
CA ASN A 218 9.32 0.76 1.89
C ASN A 218 9.94 0.28 0.59
N GLN A 219 10.45 -0.94 0.53
CA GLN A 219 11.02 -1.50 -0.69
C GLN A 219 9.98 -1.59 -1.82
N LEU A 220 8.75 -2.00 -1.50
CA LEU A 220 7.64 -2.09 -2.44
C LEU A 220 7.23 -0.70 -2.98
N LEU A 221 6.95 0.25 -2.09
CA LEU A 221 6.48 1.59 -2.47
C LEU A 221 7.53 2.39 -3.26
N HIS A 222 8.82 2.13 -3.02
CA HIS A 222 9.93 2.76 -3.76
C HIS A 222 10.39 1.96 -4.99
N SER A 223 9.69 0.88 -5.35
CA SER A 223 9.92 0.18 -6.62
C SER A 223 9.60 1.09 -7.81
N GLU A 224 10.28 0.92 -8.95
CA GLU A 224 10.05 1.75 -10.14
C GLU A 224 8.62 1.57 -10.66
N HIS A 225 8.12 0.33 -10.60
CA HIS A 225 6.78 -0.03 -11.06
C HIS A 225 5.65 0.73 -10.33
N ILE A 226 5.82 1.01 -9.02
CA ILE A 226 4.84 1.76 -8.22
C ILE A 226 5.16 3.27 -8.22
N SER A 227 6.41 3.66 -7.99
CA SER A 227 6.78 5.06 -7.75
C SER A 227 6.97 5.89 -9.02
N TYR A 228 7.32 5.25 -10.14
CA TYR A 228 7.79 5.92 -11.36
C TYR A 228 8.96 6.88 -11.09
N LYS A 229 9.77 6.62 -10.06
CA LYS A 229 10.77 7.56 -9.55
C LYS A 229 11.77 8.06 -10.59
N SER A 230 12.10 7.27 -11.62
CA SER A 230 13.03 7.70 -12.68
C SER A 230 12.36 8.47 -13.82
N THR A 231 11.04 8.40 -13.95
CA THR A 231 10.29 8.90 -15.13
C THR A 231 9.25 9.98 -14.82
N LYS A 232 8.75 10.03 -13.59
CA LYS A 232 7.62 10.89 -13.19
C LYS A 232 7.82 12.37 -13.47
N HIS A 233 9.03 12.90 -13.33
CA HIS A 233 9.32 14.31 -13.62
C HIS A 233 9.26 14.64 -15.10
N TYR A 234 9.56 13.70 -16.00
CA TYR A 234 9.33 13.87 -17.43
C TYR A 234 7.84 13.77 -17.76
N LEU A 235 7.12 12.79 -17.19
CA LEU A 235 5.68 12.61 -17.46
C LEU A 235 4.84 13.85 -17.09
N LYS A 236 5.27 14.63 -16.09
CA LYS A 236 4.62 15.90 -15.69
C LYS A 236 4.62 16.98 -16.80
N THR A 237 5.44 16.85 -17.84
CA THR A 237 5.51 17.85 -18.92
C THR A 237 4.45 17.62 -20.00
N LEU A 238 3.85 16.43 -20.07
CA LEU A 238 2.91 16.06 -21.11
C LEU A 238 1.69 16.99 -21.17
N TYR A 239 1.30 17.34 -22.39
CA TYR A 239 0.09 18.12 -22.66
C TYR A 239 -1.16 17.30 -22.31
N THR A 240 -1.86 17.70 -21.24
CA THR A 240 -2.99 16.96 -20.64
C THR A 240 -4.31 17.75 -20.66
N GLN A 241 -4.32 18.94 -21.25
CA GLN A 241 -5.43 19.89 -21.19
C GLN A 241 -6.36 19.76 -22.40
N GLY A 242 -7.67 19.94 -22.18
CA GLY A 242 -8.67 20.01 -23.24
C GLY A 242 -10.09 20.11 -22.68
N ASP A 243 -10.97 20.88 -23.32
CA ASP A 243 -12.32 21.17 -22.80
C ASP A 243 -13.21 19.93 -22.62
N HIS A 244 -12.96 18.89 -23.41
CA HIS A 244 -13.69 17.61 -23.35
C HIS A 244 -13.02 16.59 -22.42
N VAL A 245 -11.89 16.90 -21.78
CA VAL A 245 -11.23 16.01 -20.82
C VAL A 245 -11.95 16.13 -19.48
N ILE A 246 -12.59 15.04 -19.06
CA ILE A 246 -13.22 14.93 -17.74
C ILE A 246 -12.19 14.50 -16.69
N GLN A 247 -11.30 13.59 -17.06
CA GLN A 247 -10.23 13.10 -16.21
C GLN A 247 -8.97 12.83 -17.06
N GLY A 248 -7.88 13.52 -16.73
CA GLY A 248 -6.54 13.23 -17.27
C GLY A 248 -5.77 12.24 -16.40
N PRO A 249 -4.43 12.22 -16.48
CA PRO A 249 -3.60 11.35 -15.64
C PRO A 249 -3.83 11.59 -14.14
N GLY A 250 -3.92 10.51 -13.35
CA GLY A 250 -4.03 10.56 -11.89
C GLY A 250 -5.09 9.65 -11.27
N GLU A 251 -6.00 9.12 -12.09
CA GLU A 251 -7.00 8.09 -11.75
C GLU A 251 -6.71 6.79 -12.54
N ASN A 252 -7.50 5.74 -12.30
CA ASN A 252 -7.38 4.44 -12.98
C ASN A 252 -7.47 4.52 -14.50
N ALA A 253 -8.30 5.42 -15.04
CA ALA A 253 -8.39 5.65 -16.48
C ALA A 253 -8.62 7.11 -16.82
N GLY A 254 -8.18 7.50 -18.02
CA GLY A 254 -8.50 8.81 -18.57
C GLY A 254 -9.92 8.83 -19.13
N ILE A 255 -10.64 9.94 -18.98
CA ILE A 255 -12.04 10.06 -19.40
C ILE A 255 -12.23 11.30 -20.28
N VAL A 256 -12.90 11.11 -21.41
CA VAL A 256 -13.33 12.19 -22.31
C VAL A 256 -14.85 12.22 -22.49
N ASP A 257 -15.40 13.42 -22.57
CA ASP A 257 -16.79 13.69 -22.92
C ASP A 257 -17.00 13.46 -24.43
N ILE A 258 -18.00 12.65 -24.78
CA ILE A 258 -18.36 12.35 -26.17
C ILE A 258 -19.71 12.98 -26.58
N GLY A 259 -20.32 13.76 -25.69
CA GLY A 259 -21.60 14.43 -25.88
C GLY A 259 -22.80 13.66 -25.31
N ASP A 260 -23.93 14.35 -25.24
CA ASP A 260 -25.24 13.82 -24.82
C ASP A 260 -25.23 13.11 -23.44
N GLY A 261 -24.34 13.56 -22.55
CA GLY A 261 -24.19 13.03 -21.19
C GLY A 261 -23.36 11.75 -21.09
N TYR A 262 -22.73 11.30 -22.17
CA TYR A 262 -21.87 10.12 -22.20
C TYR A 262 -20.39 10.46 -22.28
N CYS A 263 -19.57 9.57 -21.72
CA CYS A 263 -18.12 9.67 -21.71
C CYS A 263 -17.49 8.33 -22.11
N ILE A 264 -16.25 8.39 -22.59
CA ILE A 264 -15.40 7.22 -22.81
C ILE A 264 -14.26 7.24 -21.80
N ALA A 265 -14.14 6.16 -21.04
CA ALA A 265 -12.96 5.85 -20.24
C ALA A 265 -11.98 5.04 -21.09
N ILE A 266 -10.69 5.34 -21.03
CA ILE A 266 -9.64 4.65 -21.77
C ILE A 266 -8.36 4.53 -20.95
N ARG A 267 -7.74 3.35 -21.04
CA ARG A 267 -6.47 3.03 -20.38
C ARG A 267 -5.68 2.05 -21.24
N ILE A 268 -4.36 2.03 -21.07
CA ILE A 268 -3.47 1.02 -21.63
C ILE A 268 -2.41 0.65 -20.59
N GLU A 269 -2.11 -0.64 -20.48
CA GLU A 269 -1.11 -1.18 -19.54
C GLU A 269 -0.23 -2.25 -20.18
N SER A 270 0.85 -2.62 -19.48
CA SER A 270 1.81 -3.65 -19.89
C SER A 270 1.88 -4.79 -18.88
N HIS A 271 2.03 -6.02 -19.36
CA HIS A 271 2.26 -7.19 -18.51
C HIS A 271 3.45 -8.04 -18.99
N ASN A 272 4.58 -7.36 -19.24
CA ASN A 272 5.75 -7.91 -19.92
C ASN A 272 6.46 -9.00 -19.09
N HIS A 273 6.89 -8.67 -17.86
CA HIS A 273 7.64 -9.60 -16.99
C HIS A 273 6.84 -10.87 -16.66
N PRO A 274 5.54 -10.80 -16.26
CA PRO A 274 4.75 -11.99 -16.00
C PRO A 274 4.58 -12.86 -17.25
N THR A 275 4.44 -12.26 -18.43
CA THR A 275 4.30 -13.00 -19.70
C THR A 275 5.53 -13.83 -20.04
N TYR A 276 6.74 -13.34 -19.74
CA TYR A 276 7.95 -14.12 -19.97
C TYR A 276 7.99 -15.41 -19.13
N ASN A 277 7.49 -15.34 -17.89
CA ASN A 277 7.49 -16.46 -16.95
C ASN A 277 6.35 -17.46 -17.22
N ASN A 278 5.13 -16.96 -17.43
CA ASN A 278 3.96 -17.75 -17.78
C ASN A 278 3.09 -16.93 -18.74
N ALA A 279 3.24 -17.16 -20.04
CA ALA A 279 2.62 -16.33 -21.06
C ALA A 279 1.09 -16.36 -21.04
N PHE A 280 0.47 -17.50 -20.73
CA PHE A 280 -0.99 -17.58 -20.66
C PHE A 280 -1.52 -16.72 -19.50
N GLU A 281 -1.05 -17.00 -18.29
CA GLU A 281 -1.52 -16.28 -17.10
C GLU A 281 -1.10 -14.82 -17.14
N GLY A 282 0.14 -14.52 -17.55
CA GLY A 282 0.65 -13.16 -17.67
C GLY A 282 -0.17 -12.32 -18.64
N ALA A 283 -0.55 -12.85 -19.80
CA ALA A 283 -1.38 -12.10 -20.73
C ALA A 283 -2.85 -12.01 -20.27
N ALA A 284 -3.40 -13.09 -19.70
CA ALA A 284 -4.76 -13.11 -19.18
C ALA A 284 -4.97 -12.13 -18.02
N THR A 285 -4.06 -12.12 -17.05
CA THR A 285 -4.08 -11.18 -15.91
C THR A 285 -3.85 -9.73 -16.34
N GLY A 286 -3.04 -9.50 -17.38
CA GLY A 286 -2.93 -8.18 -18.01
C GLY A 286 -4.24 -7.68 -18.62
N VAL A 287 -5.05 -8.58 -19.20
CA VAL A 287 -6.41 -8.23 -19.67
C VAL A 287 -7.36 -7.96 -18.49
N GLY A 288 -7.32 -8.78 -17.43
CA GLY A 288 -8.11 -8.53 -16.22
C GLY A 288 -7.78 -7.18 -15.56
N GLY A 289 -6.49 -6.89 -15.35
CA GLY A 289 -6.04 -5.62 -14.77
C GLY A 289 -6.61 -4.39 -15.48
N ILE A 290 -6.45 -4.35 -16.81
CA ILE A 290 -6.92 -3.21 -17.61
C ILE A 290 -8.46 -3.09 -17.63
N ILE A 291 -9.17 -4.20 -17.51
CA ILE A 291 -10.64 -4.20 -17.40
C ILE A 291 -11.05 -3.63 -16.04
N ARG A 292 -10.40 -4.06 -14.94
CA ARG A 292 -10.67 -3.52 -13.60
C ARG A 292 -10.46 -2.02 -13.51
N ASP A 293 -9.42 -1.48 -14.15
CA ASP A 293 -9.19 -0.03 -14.24
C ASP A 293 -10.42 0.70 -14.81
N ILE A 294 -11.00 0.17 -15.89
CA ILE A 294 -12.18 0.76 -16.53
C ILE A 294 -13.42 0.61 -15.64
N ILE A 295 -13.62 -0.57 -15.02
CA ILE A 295 -14.73 -0.82 -14.09
C ILE A 295 -14.68 0.13 -12.89
N CYS A 296 -13.49 0.41 -12.35
CA CYS A 296 -13.30 1.32 -11.21
C CYS A 296 -13.81 2.73 -11.49
N MET A 297 -13.78 3.17 -12.74
CA MET A 297 -14.35 4.46 -13.14
C MET A 297 -15.88 4.46 -13.25
N GLY A 298 -16.55 3.36 -12.87
CA GLY A 298 -17.97 3.13 -13.11
C GLY A 298 -18.31 2.86 -14.57
N SER A 299 -17.29 2.62 -15.40
CA SER A 299 -17.44 2.52 -16.85
C SER A 299 -17.63 1.07 -17.28
N LYS A 300 -18.57 0.83 -18.20
CA LYS A 300 -18.78 -0.48 -18.79
C LYS A 300 -17.79 -0.69 -19.93
N PRO A 301 -16.85 -1.65 -19.84
CA PRO A 301 -15.95 -1.97 -20.93
C PRO A 301 -16.71 -2.36 -22.20
N ILE A 302 -16.26 -1.85 -23.34
CA ILE A 302 -16.86 -2.09 -24.67
C ILE A 302 -15.86 -2.54 -25.72
N ALA A 303 -14.56 -2.43 -25.46
CA ALA A 303 -13.53 -2.83 -26.41
C ALA A 303 -12.17 -3.07 -25.74
N LEU A 304 -11.47 -4.10 -26.22
CA LEU A 304 -10.07 -4.39 -25.93
C LEU A 304 -9.21 -4.21 -27.17
N LEU A 305 -7.93 -3.90 -26.98
CA LEU A 305 -6.90 -3.95 -28.02
C LEU A 305 -5.60 -4.52 -27.44
N ASP A 306 -4.87 -5.34 -28.20
CA ASP A 306 -3.56 -5.87 -27.80
C ASP A 306 -2.42 -5.48 -28.75
N PHE A 307 -1.30 -5.06 -28.16
CA PHE A 307 -0.08 -4.66 -28.86
C PHE A 307 1.06 -5.57 -28.42
N LEU A 308 1.38 -6.53 -29.26
CA LEU A 308 2.28 -7.63 -28.98
C LEU A 308 3.65 -7.40 -29.64
N ARG A 309 4.73 -7.67 -28.90
CA ARG A 309 6.10 -7.78 -29.43
C ARG A 309 6.70 -9.09 -28.95
N PHE A 310 7.05 -9.97 -29.88
CA PHE A 310 7.58 -11.29 -29.54
C PHE A 310 8.83 -11.62 -30.34
N GLY A 311 9.63 -12.51 -29.78
CA GLY A 311 10.80 -13.06 -30.42
C GLY A 311 10.50 -13.85 -31.70
N THR A 312 11.56 -14.36 -32.32
CA THR A 312 11.51 -15.19 -33.53
C THR A 312 11.90 -16.64 -33.28
N ASP A 313 12.36 -16.98 -32.07
CA ASP A 313 12.75 -18.34 -31.74
C ASP A 313 11.55 -19.27 -31.39
N ASN A 314 11.82 -20.58 -31.33
CA ASN A 314 10.81 -21.59 -31.02
C ASN A 314 10.16 -21.39 -29.64
N ASN A 315 10.85 -20.76 -28.69
CA ASN A 315 10.29 -20.47 -27.38
C ASN A 315 9.28 -19.32 -27.49
N SER A 316 9.63 -18.27 -28.23
CA SER A 316 8.77 -17.11 -28.48
C SER A 316 7.52 -17.48 -29.26
N ASP A 317 7.58 -18.46 -30.17
CA ASP A 317 6.36 -19.01 -30.81
C ASP A 317 5.42 -19.64 -29.78
N LYS A 318 5.94 -20.33 -28.76
CA LYS A 318 5.13 -20.91 -27.68
C LYS A 318 4.55 -19.83 -26.80
N LEU A 319 5.38 -18.87 -26.37
CA LEU A 319 4.95 -17.74 -25.54
C LEU A 319 3.87 -16.92 -26.25
N LEU A 320 4.06 -16.60 -27.53
CA LEU A 320 3.07 -15.88 -28.34
C LEU A 320 1.74 -16.63 -28.40
N ASN A 321 1.78 -17.93 -28.69
CA ASN A 321 0.56 -18.74 -28.75
C ASN A 321 -0.18 -18.80 -27.41
N GLN A 322 0.54 -18.94 -26.30
CA GLN A 322 -0.01 -18.95 -24.96
C GLN A 322 -0.56 -17.57 -24.56
N ALA A 323 0.14 -16.48 -24.88
CA ALA A 323 -0.32 -15.12 -24.62
C ALA A 323 -1.63 -14.81 -25.35
N ILE A 324 -1.72 -15.14 -26.64
CA ILE A 324 -2.96 -14.99 -27.42
C ILE A 324 -4.09 -15.84 -26.82
N GLN A 325 -3.80 -17.06 -26.37
CA GLN A 325 -4.80 -17.89 -25.69
C GLN A 325 -5.26 -17.26 -24.38
N GLY A 326 -4.36 -16.65 -23.61
CA GLY A 326 -4.71 -15.94 -22.37
C GLY A 326 -5.59 -14.72 -22.62
N ILE A 327 -5.22 -13.89 -23.61
CA ILE A 327 -6.01 -12.71 -24.02
C ILE A 327 -7.39 -13.13 -24.52
N SER A 328 -7.44 -14.14 -25.40
CA SER A 328 -8.67 -14.71 -25.94
C SER A 328 -9.55 -15.29 -24.85
N TYR A 329 -8.99 -16.08 -23.94
CA TYR A 329 -9.70 -16.67 -22.81
C TYR A 329 -10.38 -15.58 -21.98
N TYR A 330 -9.62 -14.56 -21.56
CA TYR A 330 -10.15 -13.54 -20.66
C TYR A 330 -11.23 -12.70 -21.35
N GLY A 331 -10.89 -12.09 -22.50
CA GLY A 331 -11.80 -11.20 -23.23
C GLY A 331 -13.08 -11.88 -23.71
N ASN A 332 -12.99 -13.11 -24.23
CA ASN A 332 -14.17 -13.85 -24.68
C ASN A 332 -15.05 -14.29 -23.50
N THR A 333 -14.46 -14.68 -22.37
CA THR A 333 -15.22 -15.15 -21.19
C THR A 333 -16.03 -14.03 -20.55
N ILE A 334 -15.42 -12.86 -20.37
CA ILE A 334 -16.11 -11.68 -19.84
C ILE A 334 -17.06 -11.03 -20.85
N GLY A 335 -16.89 -11.34 -22.14
CA GLY A 335 -17.74 -10.82 -23.20
C GLY A 335 -17.39 -9.39 -23.61
N ILE A 336 -16.10 -9.04 -23.66
CA ILE A 336 -15.63 -7.75 -24.15
C ILE A 336 -14.89 -7.98 -25.47
N PRO A 337 -15.31 -7.37 -26.58
CA PRO A 337 -14.75 -7.66 -27.88
C PRO A 337 -13.33 -7.11 -28.02
N ASN A 338 -12.42 -7.89 -28.59
CA ASN A 338 -11.13 -7.36 -29.03
C ASN A 338 -11.28 -6.76 -30.43
N VAL A 339 -11.10 -5.45 -30.55
CA VAL A 339 -11.45 -4.71 -31.76
C VAL A 339 -10.25 -4.35 -32.62
N GLY A 340 -9.03 -4.65 -32.17
CA GLY A 340 -7.82 -4.22 -32.86
C GLY A 340 -6.53 -4.53 -32.12
N GLY A 341 -5.42 -4.28 -32.78
CA GLY A 341 -4.12 -4.51 -32.19
C GLY A 341 -2.99 -4.58 -33.21
N SER A 342 -1.82 -5.00 -32.76
CA SER A 342 -0.69 -5.25 -33.66
C SER A 342 0.28 -6.26 -33.09
N LEU A 343 0.81 -7.13 -33.95
CA LEU A 343 1.93 -8.00 -33.63
C LEU A 343 3.17 -7.56 -34.41
N HIS A 344 4.29 -7.40 -33.70
CA HIS A 344 5.59 -7.32 -34.36
C HIS A 344 6.54 -8.37 -33.81
N ARG A 345 7.46 -8.82 -34.65
CA ARG A 345 8.44 -9.85 -34.32
C ARG A 345 9.86 -9.40 -34.60
N SER A 346 10.76 -9.75 -33.69
CA SER A 346 12.20 -9.52 -33.80
C SER A 346 12.93 -10.34 -32.74
N SER A 347 14.10 -10.89 -33.07
CA SER A 347 14.89 -11.69 -32.12
C SER A 347 15.27 -10.95 -30.84
N ILE A 348 15.28 -9.61 -30.85
CA ILE A 348 15.54 -8.82 -29.63
C ILE A 348 14.49 -9.04 -28.52
N TYR A 349 13.27 -9.47 -28.90
CA TYR A 349 12.21 -9.78 -27.95
C TYR A 349 12.19 -11.25 -27.51
N ASP A 350 13.18 -12.07 -27.89
CA ASP A 350 13.25 -13.50 -27.50
C ASP A 350 13.27 -13.70 -25.97
N LYS A 351 13.80 -12.71 -25.23
CA LYS A 351 13.89 -12.72 -23.76
C LYS A 351 13.00 -11.70 -23.05
N ASN A 352 12.44 -10.75 -23.81
CA ASN A 352 11.65 -9.66 -23.29
C ASN A 352 10.39 -9.49 -24.17
N PRO A 353 9.45 -10.45 -24.15
CA PRO A 353 8.19 -10.29 -24.87
C PRO A 353 7.40 -9.14 -24.25
N LEU A 354 6.75 -8.34 -25.09
CA LEU A 354 5.89 -7.24 -24.65
C LEU A 354 4.44 -7.57 -24.94
N VAL A 355 3.61 -7.45 -23.91
CA VAL A 355 2.16 -7.56 -23.98
C VAL A 355 1.60 -6.27 -23.44
N ASN A 356 1.06 -5.43 -24.31
CA ASN A 356 0.34 -4.24 -23.88
C ASN A 356 -1.13 -4.39 -24.26
N VAL A 357 -2.02 -4.11 -23.33
CA VAL A 357 -3.47 -4.22 -23.53
C VAL A 357 -4.12 -2.88 -23.21
N ALA A 358 -4.96 -2.41 -24.13
CA ALA A 358 -5.81 -1.24 -23.91
C ALA A 358 -7.26 -1.67 -23.74
N CYS A 359 -7.99 -0.96 -22.90
CA CYS A 359 -9.41 -1.15 -22.70
C CYS A 359 -10.13 0.21 -22.81
N LEU A 360 -11.31 0.18 -23.42
CA LEU A 360 -12.21 1.31 -23.51
C LEU A 360 -13.55 0.93 -22.87
N GLY A 361 -14.11 1.85 -22.11
CA GLY A 361 -15.46 1.70 -21.57
C GLY A 361 -16.32 2.94 -21.80
N ILE A 362 -17.64 2.73 -21.76
CA ILE A 362 -18.64 3.80 -21.84
C ILE A 362 -19.30 4.01 -20.47
N VAL A 363 -19.49 5.28 -20.11
CA VAL A 363 -20.12 5.67 -18.84
C VAL A 363 -20.98 6.91 -19.02
N LYS A 364 -22.04 7.05 -18.23
CA LYS A 364 -22.75 8.33 -18.11
C LYS A 364 -21.93 9.28 -17.25
N LYS A 365 -21.82 10.54 -17.65
CA LYS A 365 -21.01 11.56 -16.97
C LYS A 365 -21.32 11.67 -15.48
N GLU A 366 -22.59 11.52 -15.10
CA GLU A 366 -23.08 11.58 -13.72
C GLU A 366 -22.88 10.30 -12.89
N ASN A 367 -22.41 9.21 -13.49
CA ASN A 367 -22.21 7.90 -12.86
C ASN A 367 -20.72 7.57 -12.68
N ILE A 368 -19.81 8.47 -13.10
CA ILE A 368 -18.37 8.29 -12.95
C ILE A 368 -18.02 8.12 -11.47
N ILE A 369 -17.25 7.08 -11.18
CA ILE A 369 -16.67 6.83 -9.86
C ILE A 369 -15.18 7.23 -9.91
N TYR A 370 -14.67 7.79 -8.83
CA TYR A 370 -13.28 8.21 -8.71
C TYR A 370 -12.58 7.40 -7.60
N GLY A 371 -11.26 7.26 -7.67
CA GLY A 371 -10.45 6.52 -6.72
C GLY A 371 -10.10 7.32 -5.46
N HIS A 372 -11.10 7.82 -4.72
CA HIS A 372 -10.86 8.62 -3.51
C HIS A 372 -11.77 8.25 -2.32
N ALA A 373 -11.29 8.58 -1.12
CA ALA A 373 -12.08 8.60 0.11
C ALA A 373 -12.19 10.03 0.64
N LEU A 374 -13.40 10.54 0.82
CA LEU A 374 -13.68 11.93 1.17
C LEU A 374 -14.16 12.09 2.62
N HIS A 375 -14.82 11.08 3.19
CA HIS A 375 -15.51 11.18 4.47
C HIS A 375 -14.85 10.34 5.56
N GLU A 376 -14.83 10.88 6.77
CA GLU A 376 -14.47 10.10 7.96
C GLU A 376 -15.53 9.03 8.22
N GLY A 377 -15.09 7.85 8.66
CA GLY A 377 -15.98 6.74 8.98
C GLY A 377 -16.41 5.91 7.78
N SER A 378 -16.07 6.32 6.55
CA SER A 378 -16.27 5.51 5.35
C SER A 378 -15.58 4.17 5.47
N PHE A 379 -16.25 3.14 4.98
CA PHE A 379 -15.76 1.78 4.97
C PHE A 379 -14.86 1.55 3.76
N LEU A 380 -13.74 0.88 4.02
CA LEU A 380 -12.88 0.30 3.00
C LEU A 380 -13.32 -1.15 2.82
N VAL A 381 -14.01 -1.44 1.71
CA VAL A 381 -14.63 -2.74 1.45
C VAL A 381 -13.85 -3.46 0.36
N LEU A 382 -13.21 -4.57 0.72
CA LEU A 382 -12.58 -5.48 -0.24
C LEU A 382 -13.65 -6.37 -0.84
N CYS A 383 -13.71 -6.44 -2.17
CA CYS A 383 -14.65 -7.26 -2.93
C CYS A 383 -13.90 -8.16 -3.91
N GLY A 384 -14.41 -9.37 -4.16
CA GLY A 384 -13.85 -10.30 -5.15
C GLY A 384 -13.09 -11.47 -4.52
N ALA A 385 -11.96 -11.85 -5.10
CA ALA A 385 -11.23 -13.04 -4.68
C ALA A 385 -10.68 -12.93 -3.25
N LYS A 386 -10.55 -14.08 -2.57
CA LYS A 386 -9.80 -14.17 -1.31
C LYS A 386 -8.31 -13.91 -1.59
N THR A 387 -7.63 -13.21 -0.69
CA THR A 387 -6.21 -12.90 -0.77
C THR A 387 -5.36 -14.17 -0.55
N GLY A 388 -4.49 -14.49 -1.50
CA GLY A 388 -3.49 -15.54 -1.37
C GLY A 388 -2.06 -14.97 -1.42
N ASN A 389 -1.07 -15.84 -1.58
CA ASN A 389 0.33 -15.44 -1.67
C ASN A 389 0.78 -15.12 -3.11
N GLU A 390 -0.16 -14.96 -4.05
CA GLU A 390 0.17 -14.77 -5.46
C GLU A 390 0.74 -13.38 -5.71
N GLY A 391 1.80 -13.32 -6.53
CA GLY A 391 2.36 -12.08 -7.02
C GLY A 391 3.02 -11.17 -5.98
N VAL A 392 3.20 -11.60 -4.73
CA VAL A 392 3.93 -10.81 -3.72
C VAL A 392 5.32 -10.47 -4.25
N ASP A 393 5.68 -9.18 -4.16
CA ASP A 393 6.91 -8.57 -4.68
C ASP A 393 7.08 -8.55 -6.21
N SER A 394 6.05 -8.87 -7.01
CA SER A 394 6.15 -8.83 -8.48
C SER A 394 6.46 -7.43 -9.01
N ALA A 395 5.91 -6.38 -8.40
CA ALA A 395 6.27 -4.99 -8.71
C ALA A 395 7.76 -4.67 -8.47
N VAL A 396 8.33 -5.24 -7.39
CA VAL A 396 9.77 -5.10 -7.09
C VAL A 396 10.60 -5.85 -8.13
N MET A 397 10.16 -7.04 -8.53
CA MET A 397 10.82 -7.84 -9.58
C MET A 397 10.75 -7.19 -10.97
N ALA A 398 9.63 -6.54 -11.29
CA ALA A 398 9.47 -5.75 -12.53
C ALA A 398 10.31 -4.45 -12.53
N SER A 399 10.94 -4.11 -11.41
CA SER A 399 11.86 -2.96 -11.28
C SER A 399 13.33 -3.38 -11.39
N GLN A 400 13.60 -4.59 -11.88
CA GLN A 400 14.94 -5.16 -12.05
C GLN A 400 15.01 -5.89 -13.40
N GLN A 401 16.23 -6.16 -13.90
CA GLN A 401 16.41 -6.97 -15.10
C GLN A 401 15.78 -8.35 -14.94
N LEU A 402 15.26 -8.91 -16.04
CA LEU A 402 14.60 -10.21 -16.05
C LEU A 402 15.55 -11.33 -15.61
N THR A 403 15.17 -12.02 -14.54
CA THR A 403 15.82 -13.23 -14.01
C THR A 403 14.77 -14.33 -13.81
N ASP A 404 15.18 -15.59 -13.80
CA ASP A 404 14.26 -16.72 -13.65
C ASP A 404 13.47 -16.63 -12.32
N CYS A 405 12.15 -16.54 -12.40
CA CYS A 405 11.27 -16.41 -11.24
C CYS A 405 10.92 -17.78 -10.63
N LYS A 406 10.70 -17.84 -9.31
CA LYS A 406 10.22 -19.06 -8.63
C LYS A 406 8.77 -19.36 -9.04
N GLN A 407 8.49 -20.61 -9.42
CA GLN A 407 7.19 -21.08 -9.92
C GLN A 407 6.00 -20.92 -8.95
N ASP A 408 6.23 -20.76 -7.64
CA ASP A 408 5.17 -20.80 -6.62
C ASP A 408 4.36 -19.49 -6.45
N ASN A 409 4.76 -18.39 -7.10
CA ASN A 409 4.12 -17.06 -6.95
C ASN A 409 3.29 -16.59 -8.18
N ILE A 410 2.97 -17.48 -9.11
CA ILE A 410 2.27 -17.12 -10.36
C ILE A 410 0.84 -16.63 -10.07
N GLN A 411 0.53 -15.42 -10.53
CA GLN A 411 -0.83 -14.87 -10.56
C GLN A 411 -1.71 -15.71 -11.49
N LYS A 412 -2.95 -15.99 -11.07
CA LYS A 412 -3.91 -16.77 -11.87
C LYS A 412 -5.12 -15.93 -12.21
N ALA A 413 -5.54 -15.99 -13.47
CA ALA A 413 -6.70 -15.28 -13.98
C ALA A 413 -8.02 -16.04 -13.72
N ASP A 414 -9.05 -15.34 -13.25
CA ASP A 414 -10.43 -15.82 -13.16
C ASP A 414 -11.41 -14.84 -13.82
N ALA A 415 -11.50 -14.91 -15.15
CA ALA A 415 -12.39 -14.05 -15.93
C ALA A 415 -13.88 -14.22 -15.58
N TYR A 416 -14.29 -15.36 -15.02
CA TYR A 416 -15.68 -15.57 -14.60
C TYR A 416 -16.01 -14.76 -13.35
N LEU A 417 -15.09 -14.75 -12.38
CA LEU A 417 -15.22 -13.92 -11.19
C LEU A 417 -15.20 -12.43 -11.55
N GLU A 418 -14.34 -12.01 -12.47
CA GLU A 418 -14.31 -10.61 -12.89
C GLU A 418 -15.57 -10.18 -13.64
N ASN A 419 -16.23 -11.09 -14.36
CA ASN A 419 -17.53 -10.81 -14.97
C ASN A 419 -18.61 -10.52 -13.91
N LEU A 420 -18.59 -11.23 -12.78
CA LEU A 420 -19.49 -10.93 -11.64
C LEU A 420 -19.16 -9.58 -10.99
N LEU A 421 -17.88 -9.23 -10.89
CA LEU A 421 -17.44 -7.92 -10.42
C LEU A 421 -17.93 -6.81 -11.37
N LEU A 422 -17.75 -6.98 -12.68
CA LEU A 422 -18.22 -6.04 -13.69
C LEU A 422 -19.71 -5.72 -13.51
N ASP A 423 -20.57 -6.74 -13.48
CA ASP A 423 -22.01 -6.55 -13.36
C ASP A 423 -22.42 -5.87 -12.04
N ALA A 424 -21.77 -6.25 -10.93
CA ALA A 424 -22.04 -5.65 -9.62
C ALA A 424 -21.62 -4.17 -9.56
N PHE A 425 -20.45 -3.83 -10.10
CA PHE A 425 -19.92 -2.46 -10.04
C PHE A 425 -20.61 -1.52 -11.01
N VAL A 426 -21.06 -2.00 -12.18
CA VAL A 426 -21.96 -1.23 -13.05
C VAL A 426 -23.28 -0.92 -12.33
N GLU A 427 -23.88 -1.90 -11.62
CA GLU A 427 -25.11 -1.64 -10.84
C GLU A 427 -24.88 -0.66 -9.68
N ILE A 428 -23.72 -0.72 -9.01
CA ILE A 428 -23.32 0.24 -7.96
C ILE A 428 -23.14 1.65 -8.53
N SER A 429 -22.51 1.77 -9.70
CA SER A 429 -22.28 3.03 -10.41
C SER A 429 -23.60 3.65 -10.87
N ASP A 430 -24.49 2.88 -11.50
CA ASP A 430 -25.78 3.34 -11.98
C ASP A 430 -26.69 3.87 -10.86
N ARG A 431 -26.55 3.32 -9.65
CA ARG A 431 -27.25 3.78 -8.46
C ARG A 431 -26.51 4.84 -7.65
N LYS A 432 -25.30 5.22 -8.06
CA LYS A 432 -24.46 6.25 -7.42
C LYS A 432 -24.21 5.97 -5.94
N LEU A 433 -23.94 4.72 -5.61
CA LEU A 433 -23.79 4.28 -4.22
C LEU A 433 -22.34 4.36 -3.71
N ALA A 434 -21.36 4.22 -4.62
CA ALA A 434 -19.94 4.27 -4.30
C ALA A 434 -19.51 5.70 -3.93
N GLU A 435 -18.71 5.83 -2.88
CA GLU A 435 -17.97 7.06 -2.63
C GLU A 435 -16.70 7.11 -3.48
N GLY A 436 -16.05 5.97 -3.64
CA GLY A 436 -14.91 5.80 -4.52
C GLY A 436 -14.61 4.33 -4.78
N CYS A 437 -13.76 4.06 -5.77
CA CYS A 437 -13.36 2.71 -6.14
C CYS A 437 -11.93 2.69 -6.66
N GLN A 438 -11.16 1.68 -6.27
CA GLN A 438 -9.79 1.43 -6.73
C GLN A 438 -9.64 -0.04 -7.08
N ASP A 439 -8.89 -0.34 -8.13
CA ASP A 439 -8.49 -1.70 -8.44
C ASP A 439 -7.43 -2.19 -7.44
N LEU A 440 -7.20 -3.50 -7.37
CA LEU A 440 -6.04 -4.05 -6.70
C LEU A 440 -5.12 -4.69 -7.75
N GLY A 441 -4.05 -3.97 -8.08
CA GLY A 441 -2.93 -4.44 -8.89
C GLY A 441 -1.65 -4.57 -8.07
N ALA A 442 -0.59 -3.93 -8.56
CA ALA A 442 0.74 -3.91 -7.93
C ALA A 442 0.68 -3.43 -6.48
N GLY A 443 1.27 -4.22 -5.57
CA GLY A 443 1.27 -3.93 -4.14
C GLY A 443 -0.09 -3.99 -3.43
N GLY A 444 -1.13 -4.49 -4.10
CA GLY A 444 -2.35 -4.99 -3.48
C GLY A 444 -3.12 -3.99 -2.63
N ILE A 445 -3.54 -4.44 -1.44
CA ILE A 445 -4.36 -3.65 -0.50
C ILE A 445 -3.60 -2.40 -0.07
N LEU A 446 -2.29 -2.49 0.15
CA LEU A 446 -1.46 -1.38 0.60
C LEU A 446 -1.49 -0.21 -0.39
N CYS A 447 -1.23 -0.46 -1.67
CA CYS A 447 -1.23 0.61 -2.67
C CYS A 447 -2.65 1.15 -2.89
N ALA A 448 -3.63 0.27 -3.06
CA ALA A 448 -5.02 0.69 -3.28
C ALA A 448 -5.55 1.59 -2.16
N THR A 449 -5.31 1.21 -0.89
CA THR A 449 -5.80 1.98 0.26
C THR A 449 -4.98 3.25 0.52
N THR A 450 -3.67 3.26 0.32
CA THR A 450 -2.87 4.48 0.47
C THR A 450 -3.21 5.51 -0.62
N GLU A 451 -3.42 5.07 -1.87
CA GLU A 451 -3.80 5.94 -2.98
C GLU A 451 -5.15 6.64 -2.77
N VAL A 452 -6.21 5.89 -2.41
CA VAL A 452 -7.54 6.49 -2.22
C VAL A 452 -7.56 7.52 -1.09
N ILE A 453 -6.78 7.27 -0.03
CA ILE A 453 -6.64 8.22 1.08
C ILE A 453 -5.82 9.43 0.63
N GLN A 454 -4.71 9.24 -0.10
CA GLN A 454 -3.88 10.34 -0.59
C GLN A 454 -4.66 11.27 -1.54
N ARG A 455 -5.44 10.71 -2.48
CA ARG A 455 -6.33 11.49 -3.37
C ARG A 455 -7.39 12.21 -2.55
N GLY A 456 -8.00 11.52 -1.59
CA GLY A 456 -8.95 12.10 -0.63
C GLY A 456 -8.41 13.31 0.14
N ARG A 457 -7.18 13.21 0.67
CA ARG A 457 -6.48 14.28 1.37
C ARG A 457 -6.29 15.50 0.47
N LYS A 458 -5.87 15.29 -0.79
CA LYS A 458 -5.67 16.37 -1.77
C LYS A 458 -6.99 17.09 -2.11
N ILE A 459 -8.08 16.35 -2.30
CA ILE A 459 -9.39 16.89 -2.67
C ILE A 459 -10.03 17.65 -1.50
N THR A 460 -10.02 17.05 -0.31
CA THR A 460 -10.73 17.60 0.86
C THR A 460 -9.90 18.62 1.65
N ASN A 461 -8.58 18.66 1.43
CA ASN A 461 -7.62 19.38 2.27
C ASN A 461 -7.72 19.03 3.76
N ARG A 462 -8.15 17.78 4.09
CA ARG A 462 -8.26 17.26 5.45
C ARG A 462 -7.14 16.27 5.75
N ASN A 463 -6.81 16.12 7.03
CA ASN A 463 -5.80 15.16 7.50
C ASN A 463 -6.37 13.74 7.60
N LEU A 464 -6.86 13.19 6.49
CA LEU A 464 -7.43 11.84 6.45
C LEU A 464 -6.35 10.77 6.68
N GLY A 465 -6.67 9.75 7.46
CA GLY A 465 -5.90 8.52 7.61
C GLY A 465 -6.80 7.30 7.44
N CYS A 466 -6.28 6.11 7.70
CA CYS A 466 -7.10 4.91 7.73
C CYS A 466 -6.58 3.86 8.71
N SER A 467 -7.48 3.00 9.14
CA SER A 467 -7.17 1.80 9.91
C SER A 467 -7.53 0.57 9.10
N ILE A 468 -6.59 -0.36 8.92
CA ILE A 468 -6.75 -1.64 8.23
C ILE A 468 -6.68 -2.78 9.25
N PHE A 469 -7.58 -3.76 9.11
CA PHE A 469 -7.70 -4.90 10.01
C PHE A 469 -7.38 -6.19 9.25
N LEU A 470 -6.22 -6.79 9.53
CA LEU A 470 -5.71 -7.94 8.77
C LEU A 470 -6.64 -9.16 8.87
N ASP A 471 -7.22 -9.40 10.04
CA ASP A 471 -8.10 -10.56 10.29
C ASP A 471 -9.44 -10.48 9.54
N GLU A 472 -9.84 -9.30 9.08
CA GLU A 472 -11.06 -9.13 8.29
C GLU A 472 -10.82 -9.40 6.80
N ILE A 473 -9.57 -9.49 6.36
CA ILE A 473 -9.21 -9.77 4.97
C ILE A 473 -9.43 -11.27 4.70
N PRO A 474 -10.31 -11.65 3.75
CA PRO A 474 -10.52 -13.06 3.41
C PRO A 474 -9.25 -13.67 2.83
N LEU A 475 -8.76 -14.76 3.41
CA LEU A 475 -7.54 -15.44 2.97
C LEU A 475 -7.82 -16.79 2.29
N LYS A 476 -6.98 -17.18 1.32
CA LYS A 476 -6.96 -18.54 0.74
C LYS A 476 -6.22 -19.54 1.63
N SER A 477 -5.18 -19.07 2.31
CA SER A 477 -4.32 -19.82 3.22
C SER A 477 -3.68 -18.86 4.22
N ASP A 478 -3.14 -19.39 5.32
CA ASP A 478 -2.38 -18.59 6.27
C ASP A 478 -1.09 -18.06 5.60
N ILE A 479 -0.93 -16.74 5.61
CA ILE A 479 0.21 -16.01 5.07
C ILE A 479 0.62 -14.91 6.06
N ASP A 480 1.84 -14.39 5.94
CA ASP A 480 2.33 -13.38 6.87
C ASP A 480 1.69 -11.99 6.64
N ASN A 481 1.80 -11.12 7.64
CA ASN A 481 1.16 -9.79 7.64
C ASN A 481 1.55 -8.90 6.45
N TYR A 482 2.81 -8.97 5.98
CA TYR A 482 3.24 -8.19 4.82
C TYR A 482 2.57 -8.75 3.56
N SER A 483 2.63 -10.07 3.37
CA SER A 483 2.02 -10.73 2.21
C SER A 483 0.51 -10.50 2.12
N ILE A 484 -0.21 -10.40 3.25
CA ILE A 484 -1.64 -10.01 3.25
C ILE A 484 -1.85 -8.64 2.60
N LEU A 485 -1.00 -7.66 2.92
CA LEU A 485 -1.11 -6.29 2.41
C LEU A 485 -0.62 -6.17 0.96
N ALA A 486 0.49 -6.81 0.64
CA ALA A 486 1.23 -6.67 -0.62
C ALA A 486 0.81 -7.68 -1.71
N SER A 487 0.02 -8.70 -1.37
CA SER A 487 -0.46 -9.70 -2.31
C SER A 487 -1.14 -9.07 -3.53
N GLU A 488 -0.81 -9.59 -4.71
CA GLU A 488 -1.33 -9.17 -6.01
C GLU A 488 -2.30 -10.22 -6.57
N THR A 489 -3.01 -10.95 -5.70
CA THR A 489 -4.12 -11.81 -6.10
C THR A 489 -5.09 -11.02 -6.99
N GLN A 490 -5.46 -11.63 -8.12
CA GLN A 490 -6.28 -11.02 -9.15
C GLN A 490 -7.76 -10.96 -8.76
N GLU A 491 -8.57 -10.26 -9.56
CA GLU A 491 -10.02 -10.12 -9.39
C GLU A 491 -10.42 -9.60 -7.99
N ARG A 492 -9.75 -8.55 -7.54
CA ARG A 492 -10.11 -7.82 -6.31
C ARG A 492 -10.32 -6.35 -6.62
N MET A 493 -11.30 -5.77 -5.93
CA MET A 493 -11.61 -4.34 -6.00
C MET A 493 -11.75 -3.76 -4.59
N LEU A 494 -11.29 -2.53 -4.39
CA LEU A 494 -11.47 -1.75 -3.17
C LEU A 494 -12.59 -0.75 -3.40
N LEU A 495 -13.72 -0.96 -2.73
CA LEU A 495 -14.84 -0.03 -2.74
C LEU A 495 -14.82 0.83 -1.48
N VAL A 496 -14.87 2.15 -1.64
CA VAL A 496 -15.08 3.10 -0.55
C VAL A 496 -16.57 3.38 -0.44
N SER A 497 -17.13 3.18 0.76
CA SER A 497 -18.57 3.29 0.99
C SER A 497 -18.90 4.08 2.25
N ASN A 498 -19.76 5.08 2.11
CA ASN A 498 -20.39 5.72 3.26
C ASN A 498 -21.28 4.71 4.02
N PRO A 499 -21.35 4.78 5.37
CA PRO A 499 -22.16 3.85 6.17
C PRO A 499 -23.64 3.75 5.75
N GLU A 500 -24.21 4.84 5.24
CA GLU A 500 -25.60 4.92 4.78
C GLU A 500 -25.85 4.03 3.54
N ASN A 501 -24.91 4.02 2.60
CA ASN A 501 -25.03 3.27 1.33
C ASN A 501 -24.58 1.81 1.46
N TYR A 502 -23.78 1.48 2.49
CA TYR A 502 -23.19 0.15 2.64
C TYR A 502 -24.22 -0.98 2.63
N ARG A 503 -25.40 -0.77 3.23
CA ARG A 503 -26.46 -1.78 3.25
C ARG A 503 -26.94 -2.14 1.83
N GLU A 504 -27.12 -1.14 0.98
CA GLU A 504 -27.55 -1.36 -0.40
C GLU A 504 -26.44 -2.00 -1.23
N ILE A 505 -25.21 -1.49 -1.12
CA ILE A 505 -24.01 -2.08 -1.74
C ILE A 505 -23.88 -3.56 -1.38
N SER A 506 -24.00 -3.89 -0.09
CA SER A 506 -23.91 -5.27 0.39
C SER A 506 -25.00 -6.17 -0.19
N THR A 507 -26.17 -5.61 -0.50
CA THR A 507 -27.27 -6.34 -1.13
C THR A 507 -26.94 -6.65 -2.60
N ILE A 508 -26.33 -5.70 -3.32
CA ILE A 508 -25.87 -5.88 -4.70
C ILE A 508 -24.76 -6.93 -4.76
N LEU A 509 -23.74 -6.82 -3.91
CA LEU A 509 -22.63 -7.78 -3.89
C LEU A 509 -23.12 -9.22 -3.60
N LYS A 510 -24.06 -9.39 -2.66
CA LYS A 510 -24.70 -10.69 -2.41
C LYS A 510 -25.53 -11.21 -3.57
N LYS A 511 -26.29 -10.33 -4.25
CA LYS A 511 -27.11 -10.69 -5.43
C LYS A 511 -26.24 -11.32 -6.52
N TRP A 512 -25.03 -10.78 -6.73
CA TRP A 512 -24.07 -11.28 -7.71
C TRP A 512 -23.16 -12.40 -7.18
N GLY A 513 -23.35 -12.85 -5.94
CA GLY A 513 -22.60 -13.97 -5.34
C GLY A 513 -21.14 -13.65 -5.01
N LEU A 514 -20.79 -12.37 -4.87
CA LEU A 514 -19.43 -11.93 -4.59
C LEU A 514 -19.08 -12.05 -3.11
N GLU A 515 -17.84 -12.47 -2.83
CA GLU A 515 -17.22 -12.36 -1.51
C GLU A 515 -16.85 -10.89 -1.25
N TYR A 516 -17.14 -10.39 -0.05
CA TYR A 516 -16.76 -9.03 0.34
C TYR A 516 -16.64 -8.87 1.86
N LYS A 517 -15.75 -7.97 2.29
CA LYS A 517 -15.52 -7.64 3.70
C LYS A 517 -15.12 -6.19 3.90
N ILE A 518 -15.56 -5.60 5.03
CA ILE A 518 -15.01 -4.32 5.49
C ILE A 518 -13.65 -4.63 6.08
N ILE A 519 -12.58 -4.24 5.39
CA ILE A 519 -11.20 -4.47 5.81
C ILE A 519 -10.61 -3.28 6.54
N GLY A 520 -11.29 -2.13 6.53
CA GLY A 520 -10.78 -0.93 7.15
C GLY A 520 -11.77 0.22 7.21
N ARG A 521 -11.33 1.32 7.81
CA ARG A 521 -12.12 2.56 7.95
C ARG A 521 -11.25 3.79 7.75
N VAL A 522 -11.82 4.78 7.10
CA VAL A 522 -11.24 6.13 6.96
C VAL A 522 -11.38 6.87 8.30
N ASN A 523 -10.34 7.59 8.71
CA ASN A 523 -10.28 8.33 9.97
C ASN A 523 -9.59 9.70 9.79
N HIS A 524 -9.37 10.43 10.89
CA HIS A 524 -8.64 11.72 10.90
C HIS A 524 -7.27 11.68 11.62
N SER A 525 -6.67 10.50 11.80
CA SER A 525 -5.36 10.39 12.45
C SER A 525 -4.23 10.99 11.59
N GLY A 526 -4.42 11.02 10.27
CA GLY A 526 -3.36 11.32 9.31
C GLY A 526 -2.31 10.22 9.17
N SER A 527 -2.56 9.05 9.76
CA SER A 527 -1.72 7.86 9.68
C SER A 527 -2.42 6.72 8.94
N TYR A 528 -1.59 5.85 8.37
CA TYR A 528 -1.96 4.54 7.86
C TYR A 528 -1.64 3.52 8.96
N ASP A 529 -2.67 3.02 9.64
CA ASP A 529 -2.52 2.10 10.78
C ASP A 529 -3.01 0.70 10.41
N VAL A 530 -2.21 -0.33 10.68
CA VAL A 530 -2.55 -1.73 10.44
C VAL A 530 -2.61 -2.49 11.75
N TYR A 531 -3.67 -3.26 11.96
CA TYR A 531 -3.90 -4.03 13.19
C TYR A 531 -4.11 -5.53 12.89
N THR A 532 -3.64 -6.41 13.78
CA THR A 532 -4.17 -7.79 13.88
C THR A 532 -5.40 -7.74 14.78
N SER A 533 -6.56 -8.18 14.28
CA SER A 533 -7.88 -8.20 14.93
C SER A 533 -8.57 -6.87 15.23
N SER A 534 -9.90 -6.85 15.05
CA SER A 534 -10.81 -5.78 15.49
C SER A 534 -11.20 -5.88 16.98
N HIS A 535 -10.90 -7.01 17.64
CA HIS A 535 -11.30 -7.29 19.03
C HIS A 535 -10.12 -7.40 20.02
N GLU A 536 -8.95 -7.83 19.56
CA GLU A 536 -7.69 -7.90 20.34
C GLU A 536 -6.56 -7.14 19.60
N SER A 537 -6.82 -5.88 19.27
CA SER A 537 -6.03 -5.10 18.29
C SER A 537 -4.57 -4.86 18.69
N LYS A 538 -3.65 -5.66 18.15
CA LYS A 538 -2.20 -5.36 18.18
C LYS A 538 -1.83 -4.54 16.94
N LEU A 539 -1.23 -3.37 17.13
CA LEU A 539 -0.71 -2.54 16.04
C LEU A 539 0.48 -3.24 15.38
N VAL A 540 0.39 -3.47 14.07
CA VAL A 540 1.38 -4.16 13.23
C VAL A 540 2.25 -3.20 12.45
N TYR A 541 1.69 -2.07 12.02
CA TYR A 541 2.40 -1.07 11.24
C TYR A 541 1.67 0.28 11.37
N THR A 542 2.44 1.36 11.39
CA THR A 542 1.93 2.73 11.41
C THR A 542 2.89 3.64 10.67
N GLU A 543 2.37 4.44 9.75
CA GLU A 543 3.13 5.48 9.05
C GLU A 543 2.25 6.70 8.80
N TYR A 544 2.79 7.91 8.99
CA TYR A 544 2.04 9.13 8.72
C TYR A 544 2.06 9.44 7.23
N PHE A 545 0.94 9.89 6.67
CA PHE A 545 0.85 10.34 5.28
C PHE A 545 1.78 11.51 4.93
N SER A 546 2.31 12.22 5.94
CA SER A 546 3.37 13.23 5.75
C SER A 546 4.74 12.63 5.43
N ASP A 547 4.94 11.36 5.78
CA ASP A 547 6.21 10.65 5.69
C ASP A 547 6.32 9.80 4.42
N PHE A 548 5.18 9.49 3.79
CA PHE A 548 5.10 8.99 2.41
C PHE A 548 5.60 10.08 1.45
N LYS A 549 6.93 10.17 1.30
CA LYS A 549 7.58 11.09 0.37
C LYS A 549 7.72 10.41 -0.98
N GLU A 550 7.31 11.10 -2.03
CA GLU A 550 7.67 10.69 -3.38
C GLU A 550 9.18 10.88 -3.56
N GLU A 551 9.91 9.81 -3.85
CA GLU A 551 11.30 9.90 -4.27
C GLU A 551 11.39 10.17 -5.78
N GLU A 552 12.25 11.11 -6.15
CA GLU A 552 12.58 11.39 -7.54
C GLU A 552 14.05 10.99 -7.78
N LEU A 553 14.27 10.11 -8.75
CA LEU A 553 15.59 9.62 -9.12
C LEU A 553 16.05 10.30 -10.40
N LYS A 554 16.98 11.26 -10.26
CA LYS A 554 17.59 11.95 -11.41
C LYS A 554 18.80 11.18 -11.94
N LEU A 555 18.63 10.55 -13.08
CA LEU A 555 19.68 9.80 -13.77
C LEU A 555 20.40 10.66 -14.82
N PRO A 556 21.69 10.40 -15.10
CA PRO A 556 22.37 11.02 -16.25
C PRO A 556 21.70 10.58 -17.56
N LEU A 557 21.57 11.50 -18.52
CA LEU A 557 20.96 11.18 -19.81
C LEU A 557 21.84 10.23 -20.62
N THR A 558 21.31 9.04 -20.91
CA THR A 558 21.94 7.97 -21.69
C THR A 558 21.03 7.56 -22.83
N TYR A 559 21.64 7.15 -23.96
CA TYR A 559 20.94 6.84 -25.20
C TYR A 559 21.39 5.47 -25.70
N ASN A 560 20.44 4.69 -26.21
CA ASN A 560 20.65 3.40 -26.82
C ASN A 560 20.56 3.53 -28.34
N ASP A 561 21.72 3.62 -28.99
CA ASP A 561 21.85 3.79 -30.45
C ASP A 561 21.63 2.48 -31.24
N ASN A 562 21.24 1.38 -30.59
CA ASN A 562 21.06 0.10 -31.26
C ASN A 562 19.81 0.10 -32.15
N THR A 563 20.00 -0.29 -33.41
CA THR A 563 18.90 -0.48 -34.35
C THR A 563 18.58 -1.95 -34.53
N TYR A 564 17.30 -2.30 -34.50
CA TYR A 564 16.82 -3.67 -34.69
C TYR A 564 15.86 -3.73 -35.85
N ASN A 565 15.91 -4.84 -36.61
CA ASN A 565 14.89 -5.11 -37.62
C ASN A 565 13.65 -5.70 -36.92
N ILE A 566 12.55 -4.95 -36.97
CA ILE A 566 11.29 -5.33 -36.34
C ILE A 566 10.23 -5.48 -37.44
N GLU A 567 9.78 -6.72 -37.63
CA GLU A 567 8.80 -7.03 -38.66
C GLU A 567 7.37 -6.89 -38.10
N LYS A 568 6.53 -6.09 -38.75
CA LYS A 568 5.09 -6.06 -38.47
C LYS A 568 4.41 -7.24 -39.16
N ILE A 569 3.78 -8.11 -38.36
CA ILE A 569 3.04 -9.25 -38.87
C ILE A 569 1.69 -8.78 -39.42
N LYS A 570 1.38 -9.20 -40.65
CA LYS A 570 0.14 -8.85 -41.37
C LYS A 570 -0.88 -9.99 -41.41
N ASP A 571 -0.53 -11.14 -40.84
CA ASP A 571 -1.42 -12.28 -40.78
C ASP A 571 -2.62 -11.96 -39.89
N MET A 572 -3.82 -12.08 -40.46
CA MET A 572 -5.07 -11.77 -39.78
C MET A 572 -5.63 -12.98 -39.00
N SER A 573 -5.12 -14.18 -39.25
CA SER A 573 -5.57 -15.43 -38.60
C SER A 573 -5.40 -15.41 -37.07
N LEU A 574 -4.48 -14.57 -36.58
CA LEU A 574 -4.29 -14.32 -35.15
C LEU A 574 -5.55 -13.75 -34.48
N TRP A 575 -6.29 -12.89 -35.19
CA TRP A 575 -7.48 -12.20 -34.68
C TRP A 575 -8.74 -13.07 -34.71
N GLU A 576 -8.73 -14.21 -35.41
CA GLU A 576 -9.85 -15.16 -35.44
C GLU A 576 -10.09 -15.81 -34.06
N LYS A 577 -9.10 -15.76 -33.17
CA LYS A 577 -9.20 -16.26 -31.79
C LYS A 577 -9.97 -15.30 -30.88
N TYR A 578 -10.17 -14.06 -31.28
CA TYR A 578 -10.89 -13.06 -30.49
C TYR A 578 -12.29 -12.85 -31.05
N ASP A 579 -13.30 -12.92 -30.20
CA ASP A 579 -14.60 -12.42 -30.58
C ASP A 579 -14.52 -10.89 -30.65
N HIS A 580 -14.80 -10.34 -31.83
CA HIS A 580 -14.82 -8.90 -32.08
C HIS A 580 -16.24 -8.39 -32.33
N THR A 581 -17.26 -9.23 -32.10
CA THR A 581 -18.67 -8.96 -32.46
C THR A 581 -19.57 -8.73 -31.25
N ILE A 582 -19.14 -9.14 -30.05
CA ILE A 582 -19.90 -9.01 -28.80
C ILE A 582 -20.31 -7.55 -28.56
N GLY A 583 -21.54 -7.36 -28.09
CA GLY A 583 -22.15 -6.04 -27.87
C GLY A 583 -22.67 -5.37 -29.15
N CYS A 584 -22.43 -5.97 -30.34
CA CYS A 584 -22.89 -5.50 -31.64
C CYS A 584 -22.48 -4.06 -31.97
N ARG A 585 -21.34 -3.58 -31.44
CA ARG A 585 -20.81 -2.24 -31.71
C ARG A 585 -19.82 -2.22 -32.87
N THR A 586 -19.13 -3.32 -33.16
CA THR A 586 -18.02 -3.31 -34.11
C THR A 586 -18.48 -3.18 -35.55
N ILE A 587 -18.24 -2.01 -36.17
CA ILE A 587 -18.49 -1.74 -37.60
C ILE A 587 -17.27 -2.18 -38.43
N LYS A 588 -16.08 -1.86 -37.92
CA LYS A 588 -14.80 -2.33 -38.44
C LYS A 588 -13.99 -2.87 -37.28
N GLY A 589 -13.72 -4.17 -37.30
CA GLY A 589 -12.90 -4.84 -36.31
C GLY A 589 -11.50 -5.17 -36.85
N PRO A 590 -10.83 -6.12 -36.18
CA PRO A 590 -9.53 -6.61 -36.59
C PRO A 590 -9.64 -7.56 -37.79
N ASP A 591 -10.82 -7.98 -38.22
CA ASP A 591 -11.05 -8.78 -39.43
C ASP A 591 -10.66 -8.05 -40.73
N LYS A 592 -10.53 -6.72 -40.68
CA LYS A 592 -10.19 -5.85 -41.81
C LYS A 592 -8.87 -5.13 -41.59
N ALA A 593 -8.01 -5.15 -42.61
CA ALA A 593 -6.70 -4.52 -42.57
C ALA A 593 -6.74 -3.02 -42.16
N GLY A 594 -5.64 -2.57 -41.56
CA GLY A 594 -5.41 -1.18 -41.13
C GLY A 594 -5.29 -1.04 -39.62
N SER A 595 -4.51 -0.06 -39.16
CA SER A 595 -4.29 0.23 -37.73
C SER A 595 -5.40 1.09 -37.12
N TYR A 596 -6.66 0.69 -37.34
CA TYR A 596 -7.81 1.39 -36.76
C TYR A 596 -9.04 0.47 -36.65
N SER A 597 -9.95 0.79 -35.73
CA SER A 597 -11.27 0.16 -35.58
C SER A 597 -12.36 1.22 -35.50
N ILE A 598 -13.60 0.82 -35.79
CA ILE A 598 -14.78 1.70 -35.74
C ILE A 598 -15.87 0.99 -34.93
N LEU A 599 -16.34 1.66 -33.88
CA LEU A 599 -17.41 1.19 -33.01
C LEU A 599 -18.62 2.12 -33.13
N ASP A 600 -19.81 1.52 -33.12
CA ASP A 600 -21.08 2.19 -33.00
C ASP A 600 -21.36 2.54 -31.53
N ILE A 601 -21.56 3.84 -31.26
CA ILE A 601 -22.00 4.35 -29.98
C ILE A 601 -23.47 4.76 -30.15
N TYR A 602 -24.32 3.74 -30.22
CA TYR A 602 -25.74 3.90 -30.48
C TYR A 602 -26.47 4.75 -29.41
N GLU A 603 -25.92 4.85 -28.20
CA GLU A 603 -26.46 5.70 -27.12
C GLU A 603 -26.58 7.16 -27.54
N ILE A 604 -25.68 7.63 -28.41
CA ILE A 604 -25.61 9.03 -28.85
C ILE A 604 -25.61 9.15 -30.38
N ASN A 605 -25.87 8.04 -31.10
CA ASN A 605 -25.88 7.96 -32.56
C ASN A 605 -24.60 8.53 -33.21
N LYS A 606 -23.43 8.13 -32.68
CA LYS A 606 -22.11 8.51 -33.20
C LYS A 606 -21.22 7.29 -33.38
N LYS A 607 -20.11 7.47 -34.09
CA LYS A 607 -19.08 6.43 -34.25
C LYS A 607 -17.82 6.82 -33.49
N LEU A 608 -17.32 5.88 -32.70
CA LEU A 608 -16.00 5.98 -32.07
C LEU A 608 -14.98 5.33 -32.99
N ILE A 609 -13.95 6.09 -33.39
CA ILE A 609 -12.81 5.59 -34.15
C ILE A 609 -11.61 5.47 -33.22
N ILE A 610 -10.98 4.31 -33.22
CA ILE A 610 -9.78 4.03 -32.43
C ILE A 610 -8.64 3.79 -33.42
N THR A 611 -7.54 4.51 -33.27
CA THR A 611 -6.34 4.38 -34.13
C THR A 611 -5.13 4.07 -33.27
N TRP A 612 -4.16 3.36 -33.82
CA TRP A 612 -2.92 3.03 -33.10
C TRP A 612 -1.67 3.08 -33.96
N SER A 613 -0.58 3.53 -33.36
CA SER A 613 0.74 3.68 -33.99
C SER A 613 1.83 3.79 -32.92
N ASN A 614 3.06 4.10 -33.35
CA ASN A 614 4.19 4.44 -32.48
C ASN A 614 4.42 5.96 -32.33
N ASN A 615 3.62 6.80 -32.97
CA ASN A 615 3.70 8.26 -32.90
C ASN A 615 2.31 8.90 -33.02
N VAL A 616 2.16 10.14 -32.51
CA VAL A 616 0.87 10.85 -32.43
C VAL A 616 0.36 11.23 -33.82
N GLU A 617 1.25 11.70 -34.70
CA GLU A 617 0.92 12.22 -36.02
C GLU A 617 0.26 11.18 -36.94
N SER A 618 0.76 9.94 -36.94
CA SER A 618 0.18 8.84 -37.71
C SER A 618 -1.25 8.51 -37.27
N CYS A 619 -1.51 8.50 -35.95
CA CYS A 619 -2.85 8.27 -35.41
C CYS A 619 -3.78 9.43 -35.78
N HIS A 620 -3.32 10.67 -35.57
CA HIS A 620 -4.06 11.87 -35.91
C HIS A 620 -4.45 11.91 -37.38
N SER A 621 -3.48 11.73 -38.29
CA SER A 621 -3.70 11.75 -39.73
C SER A 621 -4.74 10.71 -40.17
N LYS A 622 -4.73 9.53 -39.54
CA LYS A 622 -5.74 8.50 -39.81
C LYS A 622 -7.14 8.89 -39.33
N LEU A 623 -7.28 9.56 -38.18
CA LEU A 623 -8.58 10.09 -37.74
C LEU A 623 -9.12 11.17 -38.69
N ILE A 624 -8.25 12.08 -39.15
CA ILE A 624 -8.62 13.12 -40.11
C ILE A 624 -9.04 12.51 -41.45
N GLU A 625 -8.33 11.50 -41.97
CA GLU A 625 -8.73 10.76 -43.18
C GLU A 625 -10.13 10.14 -43.05
N LEU A 626 -10.49 9.71 -41.84
CA LEU A 626 -11.79 9.10 -41.53
C LEU A 626 -12.85 10.13 -41.11
N ASN A 627 -12.56 11.43 -41.23
CA ASN A 627 -13.42 12.55 -40.82
C ASN A 627 -13.88 12.49 -39.35
N ALA A 628 -13.03 12.00 -38.45
CA ALA A 628 -13.29 11.98 -37.02
C ALA A 628 -12.53 13.10 -36.30
N LYS A 629 -13.19 13.70 -35.31
CA LYS A 629 -12.59 14.67 -34.38
C LYS A 629 -11.74 13.91 -33.36
N PRO A 630 -10.41 14.14 -33.29
CA PRO A 630 -9.56 13.56 -32.25
C PRO A 630 -9.96 14.05 -30.86
N LEU A 631 -9.92 13.16 -29.87
CA LEU A 631 -10.29 13.45 -28.48
C LEU A 631 -9.10 13.29 -27.52
N GLY A 632 -8.17 12.39 -27.77
CA GLY A 632 -7.03 12.23 -26.87
C GLY A 632 -6.30 10.92 -27.10
N ILE A 633 -5.17 10.77 -26.43
CA ILE A 633 -4.34 9.58 -26.49
C ILE A 633 -4.14 8.93 -25.13
N VAL A 634 -3.96 7.61 -25.16
CA VAL A 634 -3.23 6.90 -24.11
C VAL A 634 -1.95 6.32 -24.72
N ASN A 635 -0.92 6.17 -23.89
CA ASN A 635 0.37 5.66 -24.32
C ASN A 635 0.89 4.52 -23.41
N CYS A 636 1.59 3.56 -23.98
CA CYS A 636 2.35 2.57 -23.23
C CYS A 636 3.81 2.64 -23.66
N LEU A 637 4.68 2.96 -22.70
CA LEU A 637 6.09 3.25 -22.90
C LEU A 637 6.91 2.07 -22.38
N ASN A 638 7.48 1.27 -23.29
CA ASN A 638 8.31 0.12 -22.91
C ASN A 638 9.77 0.42 -23.27
N PHE A 639 10.62 0.43 -22.26
CA PHE A 639 12.04 0.80 -22.35
C PHE A 639 12.90 -0.21 -21.58
N GLY A 640 14.18 -0.25 -21.91
CA GLY A 640 15.18 -1.09 -21.24
C GLY A 640 15.55 -0.58 -19.85
N ASP A 641 16.78 -0.84 -19.43
CA ASP A 641 17.30 -0.31 -18.17
C ASP A 641 17.32 1.24 -18.19
N PRO A 642 16.72 1.94 -17.21
CA PRO A 642 16.75 3.40 -17.18
C PRO A 642 18.19 3.96 -17.09
N LEU A 643 19.19 3.18 -16.63
CA LEU A 643 20.58 3.62 -16.64
C LEU A 643 21.16 3.73 -18.07
N THR A 644 20.59 3.04 -19.05
CA THR A 644 21.12 2.98 -20.43
C THR A 644 20.29 3.77 -21.44
N CYS A 645 19.00 4.03 -21.17
CA CYS A 645 18.09 4.60 -22.16
C CYS A 645 17.20 5.77 -21.67
N ILE A 646 17.46 6.35 -20.49
CA ILE A 646 16.59 7.43 -19.96
C ILE A 646 16.59 8.71 -20.82
N GLY A 647 17.66 8.94 -21.59
CA GLY A 647 17.71 10.01 -22.59
C GLY A 647 16.77 9.74 -23.76
N ASP A 648 16.66 8.49 -24.23
CA ASP A 648 15.68 8.11 -25.25
C ASP A 648 14.24 8.27 -24.74
N PHE A 649 14.00 7.87 -23.49
CA PHE A 649 12.70 8.07 -22.84
C PHE A 649 12.31 9.54 -22.85
N LYS A 650 13.20 10.42 -22.36
CA LYS A 650 12.99 11.88 -22.37
C LYS A 650 12.69 12.39 -23.78
N ASN A 651 13.46 11.99 -24.79
CA ASN A 651 13.25 12.43 -26.18
C ASN A 651 11.86 12.03 -26.71
N HIS A 652 11.37 10.83 -26.38
CA HIS A 652 10.03 10.40 -26.76
C HIS A 652 8.93 11.18 -26.04
N ILE A 653 9.14 11.52 -24.76
CA ILE A 653 8.20 12.38 -24.00
C ILE A 653 8.15 13.79 -24.58
N ASP A 654 9.29 14.39 -24.86
CA ASP A 654 9.36 15.74 -25.44
C ASP A 654 8.69 15.78 -26.82
N LEU A 655 9.00 14.81 -27.69
CA LEU A 655 8.36 14.70 -29.01
C LEU A 655 6.85 14.50 -28.89
N MET A 656 6.40 13.62 -27.99
CA MET A 656 4.98 13.39 -27.76
C MET A 656 4.29 14.66 -27.27
N ASN A 657 4.92 15.39 -26.34
CA ASN A 657 4.40 16.64 -25.81
C ASN A 657 4.27 17.70 -26.91
N ASP A 658 5.31 17.88 -27.73
CA ASP A 658 5.32 18.86 -28.82
C ASP A 658 4.21 18.54 -29.83
N GLN A 659 4.09 17.29 -30.26
CA GLN A 659 3.03 16.85 -31.17
C GLN A 659 1.63 17.02 -30.57
N CYS A 660 1.44 16.63 -29.31
CA CYS A 660 0.16 16.77 -28.61
C CYS A 660 -0.23 18.23 -28.45
N SER A 661 0.72 19.10 -28.09
CA SER A 661 0.49 20.53 -27.93
C SER A 661 0.20 21.22 -29.25
N GLU A 662 0.92 20.89 -30.33
CA GLU A 662 0.70 21.47 -31.66
C GLU A 662 -0.68 21.08 -32.22
N LEU A 663 -1.06 19.82 -32.05
CA LEU A 663 -2.34 19.28 -32.54
C LEU A 663 -3.51 19.53 -31.58
N ASN A 664 -3.27 20.08 -30.39
CA ASN A 664 -4.24 20.21 -29.29
C ASN A 664 -4.92 18.87 -28.93
N ILE A 665 -4.12 17.82 -28.78
CA ILE A 665 -4.57 16.47 -28.43
C ILE A 665 -4.06 16.12 -27.03
N PRO A 666 -4.91 16.03 -26.00
CA PRO A 666 -4.47 15.72 -24.66
C PRO A 666 -4.03 14.26 -24.51
N VAL A 667 -2.98 14.06 -23.70
CA VAL A 667 -2.65 12.76 -23.11
C VAL A 667 -3.59 12.51 -21.94
N LEU A 668 -4.41 11.47 -22.05
CA LEU A 668 -5.43 11.11 -21.06
C LEU A 668 -4.86 10.22 -19.94
N GLY A 669 -3.81 9.48 -20.25
CA GLY A 669 -3.19 8.53 -19.34
C GLY A 669 -2.18 7.65 -20.06
N GLY A 670 -1.61 6.68 -19.35
CA GLY A 670 -0.66 5.75 -19.92
C GLY A 670 0.09 4.95 -18.86
N ASN A 671 0.97 4.09 -19.34
CA ASN A 671 1.77 3.18 -18.53
C ASN A 671 3.24 3.25 -18.93
N VAL A 672 4.13 3.04 -17.95
CA VAL A 672 5.57 2.94 -18.20
C VAL A 672 6.08 1.60 -17.70
N SER A 673 6.74 0.87 -18.58
CA SER A 673 7.50 -0.33 -18.25
C SER A 673 8.97 -0.06 -18.53
N MET A 674 9.75 0.07 -17.46
CA MET A 674 11.21 0.10 -17.48
C MET A 674 11.78 -1.29 -17.22
N TYR A 675 13.11 -1.43 -17.32
CA TYR A 675 13.84 -2.68 -17.03
C TYR A 675 13.48 -3.86 -17.94
N ASN A 676 12.95 -3.61 -19.15
CA ASN A 676 12.79 -4.63 -20.18
C ASN A 676 14.16 -4.95 -20.81
N SER A 677 15.00 -5.60 -20.03
CA SER A 677 16.39 -5.91 -20.33
C SER A 677 16.75 -7.28 -19.77
N THR A 678 17.55 -8.04 -20.52
CA THR A 678 18.07 -9.34 -20.07
C THR A 678 19.53 -9.46 -20.44
N ASN A 679 20.38 -9.85 -19.49
CA ASN A 679 21.83 -9.95 -19.69
C ASN A 679 22.46 -8.65 -20.21
N ASN A 680 21.99 -7.49 -19.72
CA ASN A 680 22.39 -6.16 -20.18
C ASN A 680 22.10 -5.87 -21.66
N ILE A 681 21.13 -6.57 -22.24
CA ILE A 681 20.61 -6.29 -23.59
C ILE A 681 19.20 -5.74 -23.43
N ASP A 682 19.06 -4.46 -23.75
CA ASP A 682 17.78 -3.75 -23.71
C ASP A 682 16.94 -4.05 -24.95
N ILE A 683 15.62 -4.03 -24.77
CA ILE A 683 14.71 -3.85 -25.91
C ILE A 683 14.93 -2.47 -26.56
N PRO A 684 14.58 -2.30 -27.85
CA PRO A 684 14.44 -0.97 -28.42
C PRO A 684 13.31 -0.19 -27.75
N SER A 685 13.44 1.14 -27.71
CA SER A 685 12.38 2.07 -27.32
C SER A 685 11.09 1.74 -28.05
N THR A 686 10.12 1.19 -27.31
CA THR A 686 8.87 0.68 -27.87
C THR A 686 7.69 1.47 -27.31
N VAL A 687 7.29 2.48 -28.08
CA VAL A 687 6.14 3.33 -27.77
C VAL A 687 4.90 2.83 -28.50
N VAL A 688 3.81 2.65 -27.76
CA VAL A 688 2.49 2.37 -28.28
C VAL A 688 1.59 3.55 -27.97
N ILE A 689 0.95 4.12 -28.99
CA ILE A 689 -0.04 5.19 -28.86
C ILE A 689 -1.37 4.68 -29.37
N VAL A 690 -2.42 4.86 -28.56
CA VAL A 690 -3.80 4.64 -28.94
C VAL A 690 -4.52 5.98 -28.87
N MET A 691 -5.10 6.40 -29.99
CA MET A 691 -5.84 7.65 -30.10
C MET A 691 -7.30 7.36 -30.43
N ILE A 692 -8.19 8.04 -29.73
CA ILE A 692 -9.63 7.97 -29.97
C ILE A 692 -10.14 9.25 -30.62
N GLY A 693 -11.13 9.09 -31.49
CA GLY A 693 -11.85 10.20 -32.11
C GLY A 693 -13.31 9.85 -32.36
N ILE A 694 -14.14 10.85 -32.61
CA ILE A 694 -15.58 10.68 -32.79
C ILE A 694 -16.08 11.34 -34.08
N CYS A 695 -17.03 10.70 -34.77
CA CYS A 695 -17.71 11.25 -35.95
C CYS A 695 -19.22 11.00 -35.96
#